data_AF-E9D383-F1
#
_entry.id   AF-E9D383-F1
#
_cell.length_a   1.000
_cell.length_b   1.000
_cell.length_c   1.000
_cell.angle_alpha   90.00
_cell.angle_beta   90.00
_cell.angle_gamma   90.00
#
_symmetry.space_group_name_H-M   'P 1'
#
loop_
_entity.id
_entity.type
_entity.pdbx_description
1 polymer ?
#
loop_
_entity_poly.entity_id
_entity_poly.type
_entity_poly.pdbx_seq_one_letter_code
_entity_poly.pdbx_strand_id
1 'polypeptide(L)'
;MQVVSSPTENSGTKSWNLEEAITQLENVAYLPKSQRHTNVAGLAKTIATLAYESGIGPNLLDRLTAVIVKSKHLDQNTVTTLVKNLYPSEKVTSGIIARVVCSLGPTKTKPSPGTQSLLLRWLILVYDDLDDQSYLSKLYAVLFDNLDMISLRRSLCHLLSLVTRRKHVKPYRIQALMELIRNAGDETRELLGLLHVFKSYYPEIIVGEIGFGRRRATYFFKHPDAEWTAHLRNLQEKAASSARGIGKQTFQIVRREGVKRSRIEVVIPSVQTSKVHHGFASLEELRSVKDFVQKLDRIQLPNQIASALADPLAQKYLLLVQNKLATRRMESWLASFFEDELDMLSSGDADTSGHLGYVLDLLVDYVRFTKELPCAVLDLFRSYLSLWNGKDHQTSILALLEYLPIQEYEYLHRIYFSQVEAAILNDSNQGKASLLSCYTNLIRHWGCLVRSNTSLSAVPPLSELVLRAELLSLALLETPSNSHGNDQSASLSASLNVLHFYIELAQLFSHAPTHTDIPLTIPLPQTIYLLTFIPAVCSISLLGDILARYKTALEALNSTSQSNRVPQSEIIKFNGYVLDTCNLLWRNRALNSSDLNALGCLVPAETVTALTRYIQELNGVLGHRSNGRYKSKFKLVSMFSLSYNLALCRISAACVKSLEDQAEEDGVTLSASLPLPVTQDVLTRLAKDGGISLSWQEYRLKMLDWLDSHGSKGIGSLMRSAMINLRKA
;
A
#
# COMPACT_ATOMS: atom_id res chain seq x y z
N MET A 1 -41.45 -20.91 71.70
CA MET A 1 -40.03 -20.79 72.09
C MET A 1 -39.52 -22.19 72.41
N GLN A 2 -38.49 -22.61 71.67
CA GLN A 2 -37.59 -23.75 71.85
C GLN A 2 -37.54 -24.67 70.62
N VAL A 3 -36.44 -24.46 69.93
CA VAL A 3 -35.90 -25.20 68.81
C VAL A 3 -35.38 -26.53 69.35
N VAL A 4 -35.80 -27.64 68.74
CA VAL A 4 -35.12 -28.93 68.81
C VAL A 4 -34.87 -29.38 67.37
N SER A 5 -33.61 -29.68 67.13
CA SER A 5 -32.95 -30.06 65.89
C SER A 5 -33.18 -31.52 65.51
N SER A 6 -33.24 -31.79 64.21
CA SER A 6 -32.76 -33.00 63.51
C SER A 6 -32.81 -32.76 61.98
N PRO A 7 -32.10 -33.54 61.14
CA PRO A 7 -30.64 -33.59 61.05
C PRO A 7 -30.14 -33.21 59.64
N THR A 8 -28.84 -32.99 59.57
CA THR A 8 -28.01 -32.73 58.40
C THR A 8 -28.14 -33.78 57.28
N GLU A 9 -28.47 -33.34 56.06
CA GLU A 9 -28.10 -34.03 54.83
C GLU A 9 -27.00 -33.23 54.11
N ASN A 10 -25.81 -33.85 54.06
CA ASN A 10 -24.66 -33.43 53.27
C ASN A 10 -25.02 -33.36 51.77
N SER A 11 -25.00 -32.16 51.18
CA SER A 11 -24.86 -31.99 49.72
C SER A 11 -23.52 -31.34 49.40
N GLY A 12 -22.45 -32.13 49.52
CA GLY A 12 -21.14 -31.77 49.00
C GLY A 12 -21.20 -31.58 47.48
N THR A 13 -20.80 -30.41 47.01
CA THR A 13 -20.54 -30.12 45.60
C THR A 13 -19.38 -30.99 45.11
N LYS A 14 -19.69 -32.19 44.60
CA LYS A 14 -18.72 -33.04 43.88
C LYS A 14 -18.08 -32.20 42.76
N SER A 15 -16.75 -32.05 42.75
CA SER A 15 -16.02 -31.60 41.57
C SER A 15 -16.04 -32.73 40.55
N TRP A 16 -16.76 -32.56 39.45
CA TRP A 16 -16.84 -33.57 38.40
C TRP A 16 -15.61 -33.48 37.50
N ASN A 17 -14.94 -34.60 37.25
CA ASN A 17 -14.01 -34.69 36.13
C ASN A 17 -14.78 -34.81 34.80
N LEU A 18 -14.26 -34.28 33.69
CA LEU A 18 -14.91 -34.28 32.37
C LEU A 18 -15.27 -35.72 31.93
N GLU A 19 -14.39 -36.68 32.17
CA GLU A 19 -14.60 -38.09 31.85
C GLU A 19 -15.70 -38.76 32.70
N GLU A 20 -15.77 -38.42 33.98
CA GLU A 20 -16.80 -38.93 34.90
C GLU A 20 -18.18 -38.38 34.54
N ALA A 21 -18.26 -37.10 34.15
CA ALA A 21 -19.48 -36.46 33.70
C ALA A 21 -20.02 -37.07 32.40
N ILE A 22 -19.14 -37.38 31.43
CA ILE A 22 -19.52 -38.03 30.17
C ILE A 22 -19.97 -39.49 30.41
N THR A 23 -19.30 -40.22 31.30
CA THR A 23 -19.67 -41.61 31.63
C THR A 23 -21.04 -41.69 32.31
N GLN A 24 -21.35 -40.75 33.22
CA GLN A 24 -22.68 -40.66 33.83
C GLN A 24 -23.75 -40.23 32.82
N LEU A 25 -23.41 -39.36 31.86
CA LEU A 25 -24.31 -39.00 30.77
C LEU A 25 -24.64 -40.21 29.88
N GLU A 26 -23.67 -41.05 29.54
CA GLU A 26 -23.86 -42.29 28.75
C GLU A 26 -24.86 -43.25 29.40
N ASN A 27 -24.73 -43.47 30.71
CA ASN A 27 -25.60 -44.38 31.47
C ASN A 27 -27.06 -43.91 31.52
N VAL A 28 -27.29 -42.59 31.47
CA VAL A 28 -28.60 -41.97 31.67
C VAL A 28 -29.27 -41.59 30.34
N ALA A 29 -28.49 -41.38 29.28
CA ALA A 29 -28.98 -40.87 27.98
C ALA A 29 -29.98 -41.80 27.28
N TYR A 30 -29.91 -43.11 27.54
CA TYR A 30 -30.78 -44.12 26.92
C TYR A 30 -32.03 -44.45 27.75
N LEU A 31 -32.12 -43.99 29.00
CA LEU A 31 -33.28 -44.22 29.87
C LEU A 31 -34.39 -43.17 29.62
N PRO A 32 -35.68 -43.53 29.68
CA PRO A 32 -36.78 -42.57 29.60
C PRO A 32 -36.80 -41.64 30.83
N LYS A 33 -37.36 -40.43 30.68
CA LYS A 33 -37.35 -39.38 31.73
C LYS A 33 -37.84 -39.86 33.10
N SER A 34 -38.82 -40.77 33.12
CA SER A 34 -39.43 -41.30 34.36
C SER A 34 -38.53 -42.24 35.17
N GLN A 35 -37.43 -42.75 34.59
CA GLN A 35 -36.51 -43.70 35.25
C GLN A 35 -35.18 -43.04 35.64
N ARG A 36 -35.07 -41.71 35.58
CA ARG A 36 -33.83 -40.97 35.84
C ARG A 36 -33.85 -40.36 37.24
N HIS A 37 -32.88 -40.73 38.08
CA HIS A 37 -32.66 -40.10 39.39
C HIS A 37 -31.66 -38.91 39.32
N THR A 38 -31.01 -38.71 38.17
CA THR A 38 -29.97 -37.68 37.96
C THR A 38 -30.47 -36.55 37.07
N ASN A 39 -30.15 -35.30 37.42
CA ASN A 39 -30.49 -34.12 36.63
C ASN A 39 -29.59 -34.00 35.38
N VAL A 40 -30.08 -34.51 34.24
CA VAL A 40 -29.38 -34.48 32.93
C VAL A 40 -29.07 -33.05 32.46
N ALA A 41 -29.94 -32.08 32.74
CA ALA A 41 -29.70 -30.69 32.37
C ALA A 41 -28.58 -30.05 33.20
N GLY A 42 -28.45 -30.45 34.47
CA GLY A 42 -27.31 -30.08 35.32
C GLY A 42 -26.00 -30.65 34.79
N LEU A 43 -25.98 -31.94 34.47
CA LEU A 43 -24.80 -32.63 33.90
C LEU A 43 -24.36 -32.01 32.56
N ALA A 44 -25.30 -31.70 31.66
CA ALA A 44 -24.99 -31.05 30.40
C ALA A 44 -24.36 -29.65 30.58
N LYS A 45 -24.78 -28.90 31.61
CA LYS A 45 -24.17 -27.61 31.95
C LYS A 45 -22.76 -27.77 32.50
N THR A 46 -22.53 -28.74 33.38
CA THR A 46 -21.19 -29.05 33.91
C THR A 46 -20.22 -29.50 32.81
N ILE A 47 -20.68 -30.31 31.86
CA ILE A 47 -19.88 -30.71 30.69
C ILE A 47 -19.58 -29.48 29.81
N ALA A 48 -20.55 -28.60 29.60
CA ALA A 48 -20.36 -27.38 28.82
C ALA A 48 -19.34 -26.42 29.45
N THR A 49 -19.35 -26.23 30.77
CA THR A 49 -18.36 -25.37 31.46
C THR A 49 -16.96 -25.96 31.37
N LEU A 50 -16.81 -27.26 31.63
CA LEU A 50 -15.50 -27.94 31.55
C LEU A 50 -14.94 -27.97 30.12
N ALA A 51 -15.79 -28.18 29.13
CA ALA A 51 -15.41 -28.15 27.72
C ALA A 51 -15.02 -26.73 27.24
N TYR A 52 -15.63 -25.69 27.80
CA TYR A 52 -15.26 -24.30 27.51
C TYR A 52 -13.89 -23.95 28.10
N GLU A 53 -13.54 -24.44 29.29
CA GLU A 53 -12.27 -24.11 29.94
C GLU A 53 -11.07 -24.91 29.42
N SER A 54 -11.25 -26.20 29.15
CA SER A 54 -10.15 -27.13 28.87
C SER A 54 -10.18 -27.78 27.48
N GLY A 55 -11.29 -27.66 26.75
CA GLY A 55 -11.54 -28.42 25.52
C GLY A 55 -11.80 -29.91 25.80
N ILE A 56 -12.18 -30.66 24.76
CA ILE A 56 -12.51 -32.08 24.84
C ILE A 56 -11.46 -32.88 24.04
N GLY A 57 -10.88 -33.91 24.66
CA GLY A 57 -9.95 -34.83 24.00
C GLY A 57 -10.63 -35.70 22.93
N PRO A 58 -9.90 -36.25 21.95
CA PRO A 58 -10.48 -36.98 20.81
C PRO A 58 -11.31 -38.19 21.23
N ASN A 59 -10.88 -38.95 22.25
CA ASN A 59 -11.60 -40.13 22.75
C ASN A 59 -12.93 -39.76 23.43
N LEU A 60 -12.92 -38.68 24.22
CA LEU A 60 -14.12 -38.18 24.91
C LEU A 60 -15.09 -37.52 23.93
N LEU A 61 -14.58 -36.86 22.88
CA LEU A 61 -15.37 -36.29 21.80
C LEU A 61 -16.08 -37.39 20.99
N ASP A 62 -15.40 -38.51 20.71
CA ASP A 62 -16.00 -39.66 20.03
C ASP A 62 -17.17 -40.26 20.83
N ARG A 63 -16.98 -40.44 22.14
CA ARG A 63 -18.00 -40.90 23.08
C ARG A 63 -19.21 -39.97 23.15
N LEU A 64 -18.97 -38.67 23.34
CA LEU A 64 -20.02 -37.65 23.46
C LEU A 64 -20.83 -37.54 22.16
N THR A 65 -20.16 -37.53 21.00
CA THR A 65 -20.85 -37.51 19.69
C THR A 65 -21.66 -38.79 19.46
N ALA A 66 -21.22 -39.95 19.93
CA ALA A 66 -22.00 -41.19 19.86
C ALA A 66 -23.28 -41.13 20.70
N VAL A 67 -23.23 -40.53 21.90
CA VAL A 67 -24.42 -40.31 22.74
C VAL A 67 -25.39 -39.35 22.07
N ILE A 68 -24.92 -38.22 21.53
CA ILE A 68 -25.77 -37.24 20.85
C ILE A 68 -26.48 -37.86 19.64
N VAL A 69 -25.77 -38.68 18.85
CA VAL A 69 -26.33 -39.29 17.64
C VAL A 69 -27.32 -40.43 17.94
N LYS A 70 -27.07 -41.23 18.98
CA LYS A 70 -27.88 -42.43 19.29
C LYS A 70 -29.02 -42.19 20.28
N SER A 71 -28.94 -41.14 21.11
CA SER A 71 -29.93 -40.90 22.16
C SER A 71 -31.26 -40.40 21.58
N LYS A 72 -32.37 -41.02 22.00
CA LYS A 72 -33.74 -40.60 21.64
C LYS A 72 -34.46 -39.88 22.77
N HIS A 73 -33.94 -39.95 23.99
CA HIS A 73 -34.60 -39.50 25.21
C HIS A 73 -33.96 -38.25 25.82
N LEU A 74 -32.95 -37.65 25.17
CA LEU A 74 -32.38 -36.37 25.59
C LEU A 74 -33.26 -35.21 25.13
N ASP A 75 -33.37 -34.18 25.97
CA ASP A 75 -34.13 -32.99 25.63
C ASP A 75 -33.40 -32.13 24.60
N GLN A 76 -34.13 -31.54 23.66
CA GLN A 76 -33.54 -30.71 22.59
C GLN A 76 -32.66 -29.57 23.14
N ASN A 77 -33.02 -29.00 24.28
CA ASN A 77 -32.21 -27.98 24.96
C ASN A 77 -30.87 -28.54 25.44
N THR A 78 -30.87 -29.72 26.05
CA THR A 78 -29.63 -30.37 26.52
C THR A 78 -28.69 -30.72 25.36
N VAL A 79 -29.24 -31.24 24.25
CA VAL A 79 -28.48 -31.53 23.04
C VAL A 79 -27.90 -30.25 22.42
N THR A 80 -28.67 -29.16 22.39
CA THR A 80 -28.20 -27.88 21.86
C THR A 80 -27.07 -27.29 22.70
N THR A 81 -27.17 -27.38 24.04
CA THR A 81 -26.11 -26.94 24.96
C THR A 81 -24.83 -27.75 24.79
N LEU A 82 -24.93 -29.07 24.59
CA LEU A 82 -23.78 -29.93 24.35
C LEU A 82 -23.12 -29.61 23.01
N VAL A 83 -23.88 -29.58 21.90
CA VAL A 83 -23.32 -29.35 20.55
C VAL A 83 -22.65 -27.98 20.43
N LYS A 84 -23.23 -26.92 21.02
CA LYS A 84 -22.63 -25.57 21.01
C LYS A 84 -21.30 -25.48 21.75
N ASN A 85 -21.04 -26.38 22.71
CA ASN A 85 -19.82 -26.38 23.51
C ASN A 85 -18.87 -27.55 23.19
N LEU A 86 -19.02 -28.16 22.01
CA LEU A 86 -18.11 -29.18 21.50
C LEU A 86 -16.79 -28.54 21.01
N TYR A 87 -15.91 -28.13 21.93
CA TYR A 87 -14.59 -27.59 21.59
C TYR A 87 -13.54 -28.71 21.51
N PRO A 88 -13.05 -29.12 20.33
CA PRO A 88 -12.00 -30.12 20.23
C PRO A 88 -10.64 -29.56 20.70
N SER A 89 -9.99 -30.24 21.64
CA SER A 89 -8.64 -29.85 22.13
C SER A 89 -7.52 -30.19 21.14
N GLU A 90 -7.73 -31.23 20.33
CA GLU A 90 -6.82 -31.70 19.28
C GLU A 90 -7.57 -31.80 17.94
N LYS A 91 -6.87 -32.15 16.87
CA LYS A 91 -7.50 -32.35 15.57
C LYS A 91 -8.56 -33.45 15.60
N VAL A 92 -9.62 -33.28 14.81
CA VAL A 92 -10.75 -34.20 14.79
C VAL A 92 -10.50 -35.36 13.84
N THR A 93 -10.63 -36.58 14.38
CA THR A 93 -10.41 -37.83 13.66
C THR A 93 -11.54 -38.16 12.67
N SER A 94 -11.21 -38.91 11.62
CA SER A 94 -12.16 -39.30 10.56
C SER A 94 -13.35 -40.15 11.06
N GLY A 95 -13.19 -40.89 12.16
CA GLY A 95 -14.25 -41.69 12.77
C GLY A 95 -15.42 -40.84 13.30
N ILE A 96 -15.11 -39.69 13.91
CA ILE A 96 -16.10 -38.74 14.44
C ILE A 96 -16.87 -38.11 13.27
N ILE A 97 -16.16 -37.73 12.21
CA ILE A 97 -16.76 -37.18 10.97
C ILE A 97 -17.73 -38.19 10.35
N ALA A 98 -17.31 -39.46 10.23
CA ALA A 98 -18.15 -40.52 9.68
C ALA A 98 -19.45 -40.66 10.47
N ARG A 99 -19.38 -40.65 11.81
CA ARG A 99 -20.55 -40.79 12.67
C ARG A 99 -21.53 -39.62 12.53
N VAL A 100 -21.01 -38.39 12.44
CA VAL A 100 -21.83 -37.20 12.20
C VAL A 100 -22.50 -37.27 10.83
N VAL A 101 -21.78 -37.60 9.76
CA VAL A 101 -22.35 -37.70 8.40
C VAL A 101 -23.36 -38.85 8.28
N CYS A 102 -23.09 -40.01 8.90
CA CYS A 102 -24.03 -41.14 8.92
C CYS A 102 -25.31 -40.85 9.72
N SER A 103 -25.29 -39.86 10.61
CA SER A 103 -26.47 -39.43 11.37
C SER A 103 -27.46 -38.58 10.56
N LEU A 104 -27.09 -38.14 9.35
CA LEU A 104 -27.91 -37.31 8.48
C LEU A 104 -28.94 -38.15 7.72
N GLY A 105 -30.20 -37.74 7.71
CA GLY A 105 -31.26 -38.36 6.92
C GLY A 105 -32.62 -38.43 7.62
N PRO A 106 -33.69 -38.82 6.89
CA PRO A 106 -35.08 -38.73 7.37
C PRO A 106 -35.56 -39.93 8.22
N THR A 107 -34.72 -40.93 8.47
CA THR A 107 -35.14 -42.17 9.15
C THR A 107 -35.39 -41.97 10.65
N LYS A 108 -36.42 -42.62 11.21
CA LYS A 108 -36.79 -42.57 12.65
C LYS A 108 -35.70 -43.06 13.63
N THR A 109 -34.63 -43.66 13.10
CA THR A 109 -33.44 -44.09 13.86
C THR A 109 -32.39 -42.99 14.01
N LYS A 110 -32.52 -41.88 13.28
CA LYS A 110 -31.59 -40.75 13.26
C LYS A 110 -32.07 -39.62 14.19
N PRO A 111 -31.16 -38.73 14.64
CA PRO A 111 -31.51 -37.62 15.53
C PRO A 111 -32.47 -36.62 14.86
N SER A 112 -33.10 -35.75 15.66
CA SER A 112 -34.04 -34.74 15.16
C SER A 112 -33.40 -33.83 14.09
N PRO A 113 -34.17 -33.31 13.10
CA PRO A 113 -33.62 -32.42 12.07
C PRO A 113 -32.91 -31.18 12.64
N GLY A 114 -33.38 -30.65 13.77
CA GLY A 114 -32.72 -29.55 14.48
C GLY A 114 -31.34 -29.94 15.01
N THR A 115 -31.18 -31.16 15.52
CA THR A 115 -29.89 -31.69 15.97
C THR A 115 -28.96 -31.98 14.80
N GLN A 116 -29.47 -32.55 13.70
CA GLN A 116 -28.70 -32.77 12.48
C GLN A 116 -28.15 -31.45 11.91
N SER A 117 -28.95 -30.38 11.89
CA SER A 117 -28.52 -29.05 11.46
C SER A 117 -27.44 -28.45 12.36
N LEU A 118 -27.55 -28.62 13.68
CA LEU A 118 -26.53 -28.17 14.64
C LEU A 118 -25.21 -28.94 14.47
N LEU A 119 -25.25 -30.25 14.24
CA LEU A 119 -24.06 -31.05 13.98
C LEU A 119 -23.38 -30.67 12.66
N LEU A 120 -24.15 -30.38 11.60
CA LEU A 120 -23.61 -29.85 10.35
C LEU A 120 -22.97 -28.47 10.55
N ARG A 121 -23.60 -27.59 11.33
CA ARG A 121 -23.01 -26.29 11.68
C ARG A 121 -21.71 -26.46 12.44
N TRP A 122 -21.65 -27.37 13.40
CA TRP A 122 -20.42 -27.70 14.12
C TRP A 122 -19.33 -28.23 13.17
N LEU A 123 -19.68 -29.10 12.22
CA LEU A 123 -18.73 -29.61 11.23
C LEU A 123 -18.15 -28.51 10.33
N ILE A 124 -18.95 -27.48 10.01
CA ILE A 124 -18.47 -26.28 9.30
C ILE A 124 -17.47 -25.50 10.16
N LEU A 125 -17.74 -25.35 11.46
CA LEU A 125 -16.88 -24.62 12.39
C LEU A 125 -15.52 -25.32 12.62
N VAL A 126 -15.50 -26.65 12.58
CA VAL A 126 -14.31 -27.48 12.83
C VAL A 126 -13.62 -27.93 11.54
N TYR A 127 -14.11 -27.51 10.37
CA TYR A 127 -13.59 -27.94 9.05
C TYR A 127 -12.07 -27.70 8.89
N ASP A 128 -11.57 -26.58 9.41
CA ASP A 128 -10.16 -26.22 9.32
C ASP A 128 -9.28 -27.08 10.27
N ASP A 129 -9.87 -27.68 11.30
CA ASP A 129 -9.20 -28.45 12.38
C ASP A 129 -9.33 -29.98 12.21
N LEU A 130 -9.74 -30.46 11.04
CA LEU A 130 -9.84 -31.89 10.72
C LEU A 130 -8.45 -32.50 10.48
N ASP A 131 -8.26 -33.75 10.89
CA ASP A 131 -7.02 -34.51 10.58
C ASP A 131 -6.84 -34.74 9.08
N ASP A 132 -7.91 -35.16 8.39
CA ASP A 132 -7.93 -35.43 6.96
C ASP A 132 -9.18 -34.82 6.30
N GLN A 133 -9.04 -33.60 5.77
CA GLN A 133 -10.10 -32.91 5.01
C GLN A 133 -10.51 -33.69 3.75
N SER A 134 -9.65 -34.57 3.22
CA SER A 134 -9.98 -35.39 2.05
C SER A 134 -11.05 -36.43 2.36
N TYR A 135 -11.25 -36.78 3.64
CA TYR A 135 -12.28 -37.72 4.08
C TYR A 135 -13.70 -37.21 3.77
N LEU A 136 -13.97 -35.92 4.00
CA LEU A 136 -15.24 -35.30 3.60
C LEU A 136 -15.46 -35.31 2.09
N SER A 137 -14.38 -35.19 1.31
CA SER A 137 -14.45 -35.31 -0.15
C SER A 137 -14.86 -36.72 -0.60
N LYS A 138 -14.53 -37.77 0.16
CA LYS A 138 -14.97 -39.16 -0.14
C LYS A 138 -16.48 -39.32 0.13
N LEU A 139 -17.00 -38.63 1.14
CA LEU A 139 -18.42 -38.64 1.52
C LEU A 139 -19.28 -37.65 0.73
N TYR A 140 -18.72 -36.99 -0.28
CA TYR A 140 -19.41 -35.94 -1.06
C TYR A 140 -20.74 -36.41 -1.66
N ALA A 141 -20.80 -37.64 -2.18
CA ALA A 141 -22.03 -38.20 -2.74
C ALA A 141 -23.15 -38.25 -1.69
N VAL A 142 -22.83 -38.78 -0.50
CA VAL A 142 -23.79 -38.88 0.62
C VAL A 142 -24.26 -37.50 1.09
N LEU A 143 -23.37 -36.51 1.17
CA LEU A 143 -23.74 -35.14 1.54
C LEU A 143 -24.62 -34.47 0.48
N PHE A 144 -24.34 -34.73 -0.80
CA PHE A 144 -25.10 -34.19 -1.92
C PHE A 144 -26.51 -34.80 -2.00
N ASP A 145 -26.65 -36.12 -1.78
CA ASP A 145 -27.95 -36.81 -1.82
C ASP A 145 -28.88 -36.37 -0.67
N ASN A 146 -28.34 -35.80 0.41
CA ASN A 146 -29.13 -35.26 1.51
C ASN A 146 -29.62 -33.80 1.27
N LEU A 147 -29.30 -33.18 0.12
CA LEU A 147 -29.76 -31.82 -0.21
C LEU A 147 -31.29 -31.70 -0.40
N ASP A 148 -31.97 -32.82 -0.62
CA ASP A 148 -33.42 -32.91 -0.70
C ASP A 148 -34.09 -32.50 0.63
N MET A 149 -33.39 -32.65 1.76
CA MET A 149 -33.89 -32.25 3.07
C MET A 149 -33.82 -30.72 3.25
N ILE A 150 -34.96 -30.06 3.12
CA ILE A 150 -35.13 -28.60 3.29
C ILE A 150 -34.45 -28.07 4.56
N SER A 151 -34.66 -28.75 5.70
CA SER A 151 -34.15 -28.33 7.02
C SER A 151 -32.62 -28.35 7.16
N LEU A 152 -31.92 -29.12 6.33
CA LEU A 152 -30.46 -29.26 6.35
C LEU A 152 -29.78 -28.52 5.20
N ARG A 153 -30.55 -28.18 4.16
CA ARG A 153 -30.08 -27.63 2.88
C ARG A 153 -29.11 -26.46 3.05
N ARG A 154 -29.41 -25.48 3.92
CA ARG A 154 -28.54 -24.33 4.17
C ARG A 154 -27.15 -24.76 4.67
N SER A 155 -27.09 -25.57 5.71
CA SER A 155 -25.84 -26.05 6.30
C SER A 155 -25.10 -27.00 5.36
N LEU A 156 -25.83 -27.85 4.61
CA LEU A 156 -25.25 -28.73 3.60
C LEU A 156 -24.66 -27.97 2.42
N CYS A 157 -25.33 -26.93 1.91
CA CYS A 157 -24.81 -26.11 0.81
C CYS A 157 -23.52 -25.39 1.22
N HIS A 158 -23.44 -24.89 2.45
CA HIS A 158 -22.22 -24.30 2.99
C HIS A 158 -21.11 -25.34 3.17
N LEU A 159 -21.40 -26.51 3.74
CA LEU A 159 -20.40 -27.56 3.86
C LEU A 159 -19.92 -28.04 2.48
N LEU A 160 -20.83 -28.24 1.55
CA LEU A 160 -20.52 -28.65 0.19
C LEU A 160 -19.74 -27.57 -0.55
N SER A 161 -20.00 -26.28 -0.34
CA SER A 161 -19.19 -25.22 -0.95
C SER A 161 -17.73 -25.28 -0.48
N LEU A 162 -17.48 -25.63 0.78
CA LEU A 162 -16.13 -25.85 1.33
C LEU A 162 -15.45 -27.12 0.79
N VAL A 163 -16.22 -28.21 0.61
CA VAL A 163 -15.69 -29.53 0.20
C VAL A 163 -15.64 -29.69 -1.34
N THR A 164 -16.36 -28.86 -2.10
CA THR A 164 -16.47 -29.01 -3.56
C THR A 164 -15.12 -28.82 -4.24
N ARG A 165 -14.79 -29.79 -5.10
CA ARG A 165 -13.58 -29.82 -5.93
C ARG A 165 -14.00 -30.21 -7.35
N ARG A 166 -13.15 -30.00 -8.35
CA ARG A 166 -13.45 -30.32 -9.75
C ARG A 166 -13.89 -31.77 -10.01
N LYS A 167 -13.46 -32.75 -9.20
CA LYS A 167 -13.90 -34.16 -9.30
C LYS A 167 -15.36 -34.40 -8.88
N HIS A 168 -15.91 -33.48 -8.07
CA HIS A 168 -17.26 -33.54 -7.55
C HIS A 168 -18.28 -32.94 -8.54
N VAL A 169 -17.86 -31.93 -9.31
CA VAL A 169 -18.68 -31.27 -10.33
C VAL A 169 -18.77 -32.17 -11.57
N LYS A 170 -19.84 -32.97 -11.64
CA LYS A 170 -20.15 -33.86 -12.76
C LYS A 170 -21.48 -33.43 -13.40
N PRO A 171 -21.69 -33.61 -14.72
CA PRO A 171 -22.90 -33.15 -15.41
C PRO A 171 -24.22 -33.58 -14.74
N TYR A 172 -24.33 -34.82 -14.28
CA TYR A 172 -25.54 -35.30 -13.59
C TYR A 172 -25.83 -34.59 -12.26
N ARG A 173 -24.79 -34.14 -11.53
CA ARG A 173 -24.97 -33.35 -10.29
C ARG A 173 -25.36 -31.92 -10.57
N ILE A 174 -24.85 -31.35 -11.66
CA ILE A 174 -25.27 -30.02 -12.13
C ILE A 174 -26.76 -30.08 -12.48
N GLN A 175 -27.17 -31.10 -13.24
CA GLN A 175 -28.58 -31.30 -13.58
C GLN A 175 -29.46 -31.49 -12.34
N ALA A 176 -29.06 -32.37 -11.40
CA ALA A 176 -29.80 -32.58 -10.15
C ALA A 176 -29.91 -31.29 -9.31
N LEU A 177 -28.83 -30.50 -9.22
CA LEU A 177 -28.84 -29.22 -8.50
C LEU A 177 -29.78 -28.20 -9.17
N MET A 178 -29.83 -28.18 -10.50
CA MET A 178 -30.70 -27.30 -11.28
C MET A 178 -32.18 -27.70 -11.15
N GLU A 179 -32.46 -28.99 -11.12
CA GLU A 179 -33.80 -29.52 -10.83
C GLU A 179 -34.25 -29.14 -9.41
N LEU A 180 -33.34 -29.22 -8.41
CA LEU A 180 -33.61 -28.76 -7.05
C LEU A 180 -33.90 -27.25 -6.98
N ILE A 181 -33.13 -26.43 -7.70
CA ILE A 181 -33.35 -24.97 -7.77
C ILE A 181 -34.73 -24.66 -8.37
N ARG A 182 -35.10 -25.35 -9.46
CA ARG A 182 -36.42 -25.18 -10.11
C ARG A 182 -37.57 -25.53 -9.17
N ASN A 183 -37.38 -26.51 -8.29
CA ASN A 183 -38.39 -26.98 -7.35
C ASN A 183 -38.43 -26.19 -6.02
N ALA A 184 -37.39 -25.40 -5.70
CA ALA A 184 -37.18 -24.83 -4.36
C ALA A 184 -37.72 -23.40 -4.12
N GLY A 185 -38.32 -22.73 -5.11
CA GLY A 185 -38.98 -21.43 -4.92
C GLY A 185 -38.08 -20.35 -4.29
N ASP A 186 -38.51 -19.75 -3.17
CA ASP A 186 -37.84 -18.59 -2.52
C ASP A 186 -36.58 -18.96 -1.68
N GLU A 187 -36.36 -20.26 -1.42
CA GLU A 187 -35.17 -20.80 -0.72
C GLU A 187 -34.02 -21.17 -1.68
N THR A 188 -33.94 -20.49 -2.81
CA THR A 188 -32.96 -20.77 -3.87
C THR A 188 -31.57 -20.20 -3.58
N ARG A 189 -31.42 -19.30 -2.61
CA ARG A 189 -30.20 -18.53 -2.37
C ARG A 189 -28.98 -19.41 -2.07
N GLU A 190 -29.14 -20.38 -1.18
CA GLU A 190 -28.05 -21.29 -0.78
C GLU A 190 -27.72 -22.29 -1.89
N LEU A 191 -28.71 -22.74 -2.66
CA LEU A 191 -28.49 -23.64 -3.81
C LEU A 191 -27.82 -22.89 -4.97
N LEU A 192 -28.19 -21.64 -5.23
CA LEU A 192 -27.55 -20.75 -6.19
C LEU A 192 -26.10 -20.47 -5.81
N GLY A 193 -25.81 -20.29 -4.52
CA GLY A 193 -24.45 -20.18 -4.00
C GLY A 193 -23.60 -21.41 -4.33
N LEU A 194 -24.15 -22.63 -4.15
CA LEU A 194 -23.46 -23.87 -4.52
C LEU A 194 -23.29 -24.02 -6.04
N LEU A 195 -24.30 -23.61 -6.82
CA LEU A 195 -24.24 -23.60 -8.29
C LEU A 195 -23.16 -22.65 -8.82
N HIS A 196 -22.98 -21.49 -8.18
CA HIS A 196 -21.92 -20.55 -8.54
C HIS A 196 -20.52 -21.14 -8.24
N VAL A 197 -20.37 -21.89 -7.14
CA VAL A 197 -19.14 -22.67 -6.89
C VAL A 197 -18.92 -23.69 -8.01
N PHE A 198 -19.96 -24.37 -8.50
CA PHE A 198 -19.83 -25.30 -9.63
C PHE A 198 -19.45 -24.57 -10.94
N LYS A 199 -20.02 -23.39 -11.19
CA LYS A 199 -19.72 -22.53 -12.35
C LYS A 199 -18.25 -22.11 -12.40
N SER A 200 -17.65 -21.82 -11.25
CA SER A 200 -16.22 -21.49 -11.16
C SER A 200 -15.29 -22.61 -11.69
N TYR A 201 -15.73 -23.87 -11.66
CA TYR A 201 -14.96 -25.02 -12.15
C TYR A 201 -15.28 -25.43 -13.59
N TYR A 202 -16.49 -25.15 -14.09
CA TYR A 202 -16.92 -25.43 -15.47
C TYR A 202 -17.84 -24.30 -16.00
N PRO A 203 -17.28 -23.16 -16.43
CA PRO A 203 -18.06 -22.03 -16.92
C PRO A 203 -18.82 -22.35 -18.21
N GLU A 204 -18.27 -23.25 -19.04
CA GLU A 204 -18.82 -23.66 -20.35
C GLU A 204 -20.13 -24.46 -20.28
N ILE A 205 -20.39 -25.15 -19.16
CA ILE A 205 -21.53 -26.08 -19.02
C ILE A 205 -22.76 -25.38 -18.43
N ILE A 206 -22.54 -24.31 -17.65
CA ILE A 206 -23.60 -23.57 -16.96
C ILE A 206 -23.88 -22.29 -17.76
N VAL A 207 -24.48 -22.49 -18.93
CA VAL A 207 -24.96 -21.43 -19.83
C VAL A 207 -26.40 -21.12 -19.46
N GLY A 208 -26.65 -19.90 -18.98
CA GLY A 208 -27.99 -19.39 -18.65
C GLY A 208 -27.97 -18.46 -17.44
N GLU A 209 -28.43 -17.23 -17.64
CA GLU A 209 -28.73 -16.26 -16.58
C GLU A 209 -29.98 -16.70 -15.80
N ILE A 210 -29.87 -17.79 -15.04
CA ILE A 210 -30.98 -18.22 -14.18
C ILE A 210 -30.90 -17.43 -12.89
N GLY A 211 -31.55 -16.25 -12.89
CA GLY A 211 -31.88 -15.50 -11.68
C GLY A 211 -30.73 -15.29 -10.71
N PHE A 212 -29.49 -15.21 -11.20
CA PHE A 212 -28.35 -14.83 -10.37
C PHE A 212 -28.59 -13.38 -9.98
N GLY A 213 -29.16 -13.13 -8.80
CA GLY A 213 -28.94 -11.86 -8.13
C GLY A 213 -27.43 -11.64 -8.14
N ARG A 214 -26.98 -10.52 -8.75
CA ARG A 214 -25.61 -10.17 -9.14
C ARG A 214 -24.65 -10.04 -7.93
N ARG A 215 -24.52 -11.10 -7.15
CA ARG A 215 -23.69 -11.20 -5.95
C ARG A 215 -22.85 -12.48 -6.05
N ARG A 216 -21.59 -12.44 -5.63
CA ARG A 216 -20.64 -13.57 -5.71
C ARG A 216 -21.00 -14.71 -4.74
N ALA A 217 -20.64 -15.96 -5.09
CA ALA A 217 -20.75 -17.16 -4.22
C ALA A 217 -20.29 -16.90 -2.77
N THR A 218 -19.20 -16.15 -2.63
CA THR A 218 -18.53 -15.84 -1.37
C THR A 218 -19.37 -14.99 -0.41
N TYR A 219 -20.39 -14.27 -0.91
CA TYR A 219 -21.32 -13.49 -0.08
C TYR A 219 -22.54 -14.30 0.39
N PHE A 220 -22.80 -15.47 -0.19
CA PHE A 220 -24.00 -16.27 0.16
C PHE A 220 -23.80 -17.10 1.43
N PHE A 221 -22.57 -17.53 1.73
CA PHE A 221 -22.27 -18.36 2.90
C PHE A 221 -21.41 -17.61 3.93
N LYS A 222 -22.06 -16.86 4.81
CA LYS A 222 -21.37 -16.21 5.95
C LYS A 222 -20.88 -17.27 6.94
N HIS A 223 -19.69 -17.05 7.52
CA HIS A 223 -19.16 -17.92 8.57
C HIS A 223 -20.15 -18.01 9.75
N PRO A 224 -20.50 -19.20 10.26
CA PRO A 224 -21.64 -19.33 11.17
C PRO A 224 -21.39 -18.71 12.55
N ASP A 225 -20.13 -18.70 13.03
CA ASP A 225 -19.75 -18.13 14.33
C ASP A 225 -18.24 -17.86 14.42
N ALA A 226 -17.82 -16.60 14.30
CA ALA A 226 -16.41 -16.21 14.31
C ALA A 226 -15.82 -16.14 15.75
N GLU A 227 -16.65 -15.87 16.75
CA GLU A 227 -16.22 -15.81 18.15
C GLU A 227 -15.92 -17.21 18.68
N TRP A 228 -16.76 -18.19 18.31
CA TRP A 228 -16.56 -19.59 18.66
C TRP A 228 -15.24 -20.17 18.13
N THR A 229 -14.90 -19.87 16.87
CA THR A 229 -13.65 -20.33 16.25
C THR A 229 -12.42 -19.62 16.80
N ALA A 230 -12.52 -18.35 17.17
CA ALA A 230 -11.45 -17.64 17.87
C ALA A 230 -11.17 -18.26 19.25
N HIS A 231 -12.22 -18.63 19.98
CA HIS A 231 -12.09 -19.30 21.28
C HIS A 231 -11.45 -20.69 21.14
N LEU A 232 -11.88 -21.48 20.15
CA LEU A 232 -11.30 -22.79 19.85
C LEU A 232 -9.78 -22.71 19.59
N ARG A 233 -9.36 -21.74 18.77
CA ARG A 233 -7.93 -21.52 18.48
C ARG A 233 -7.14 -21.18 19.73
N ASN A 234 -7.66 -20.32 20.61
CA ASN A 234 -7.01 -20.00 21.88
C ASN A 234 -6.86 -21.24 22.79
N LEU A 235 -7.85 -22.15 22.80
CA LEU A 235 -7.76 -23.41 23.55
C LEU A 235 -6.70 -24.34 22.96
N GLN A 236 -6.67 -24.51 21.64
CA GLN A 236 -5.67 -25.33 20.96
C GLN A 236 -4.26 -24.76 21.08
N GLU A 237 -4.10 -23.44 21.08
CA GLU A 237 -2.80 -22.78 21.24
C GLU A 237 -2.27 -22.90 22.69
N LYS A 238 -3.16 -22.86 23.68
CA LYS A 238 -2.84 -23.20 25.08
C LYS A 238 -2.46 -24.68 25.26
N ALA A 239 -3.16 -25.58 24.58
CA ALA A 239 -2.83 -27.01 24.58
C ALA A 239 -1.49 -27.29 23.86
N ALA A 240 -1.26 -26.64 22.71
CA ALA A 240 -0.04 -26.80 21.91
C ALA A 240 1.19 -26.16 22.55
N SER A 241 1.05 -25.03 23.24
CA SER A 241 2.16 -24.42 24.00
C SER A 241 2.57 -25.25 25.22
N SER A 242 1.62 -25.94 25.84
CA SER A 242 1.90 -26.94 26.89
C SER A 242 2.63 -28.19 26.33
N ALA A 243 2.41 -28.53 25.05
CA ALA A 243 3.06 -29.65 24.38
C ALA A 243 4.40 -29.31 23.66
N ARG A 244 4.65 -28.03 23.33
CA ARG A 244 5.81 -27.55 22.55
C ARG A 244 6.98 -27.05 23.41
N GLY A 245 7.18 -27.61 24.60
CA GLY A 245 8.50 -27.56 25.21
C GLY A 245 9.47 -28.39 24.36
N ILE A 246 10.40 -27.73 23.67
CA ILE A 246 11.54 -28.28 22.87
C ILE A 246 11.27 -28.37 21.35
N GLY A 247 11.78 -27.39 20.58
CA GLY A 247 12.00 -27.55 19.13
C GLY A 247 11.98 -26.26 18.30
N LYS A 248 13.16 -25.78 17.89
CA LYS A 248 13.41 -24.54 17.13
C LYS A 248 12.86 -24.54 15.70
N GLN A 249 12.41 -23.35 15.29
CA GLN A 249 11.98 -22.93 13.95
C GLN A 249 13.03 -23.20 12.87
N THR A 250 12.62 -23.86 11.79
CA THR A 250 13.37 -23.94 10.52
C THR A 250 12.58 -23.16 9.47
N PHE A 251 13.27 -22.50 8.55
CA PHE A 251 12.80 -21.76 7.37
C PHE A 251 11.57 -22.39 6.66
N GLN A 252 10.40 -22.24 7.26
CA GLN A 252 9.13 -22.18 6.56
C GLN A 252 8.84 -20.70 6.42
N ILE A 253 8.64 -20.24 5.19
CA ILE A 253 7.59 -19.24 5.02
C ILE A 253 6.37 -19.95 5.59
N VAL A 254 6.00 -19.59 6.82
CA VAL A 254 4.70 -19.89 7.35
C VAL A 254 3.76 -19.19 6.39
N ARG A 255 3.36 -19.89 5.31
CA ARG A 255 2.10 -19.61 4.65
C ARG A 255 1.13 -19.67 5.80
N ARG A 256 0.68 -18.51 6.24
CA ARG A 256 -0.29 -18.35 7.30
C ARG A 256 -1.62 -18.90 6.77
N GLU A 257 -1.70 -20.21 6.54
CA GLU A 257 -2.93 -20.93 6.19
C GLU A 257 -3.93 -20.90 7.37
N GLY A 258 -3.57 -20.27 8.50
CA GLY A 258 -4.43 -20.12 9.67
C GLY A 258 -4.69 -18.68 10.13
N VAL A 259 -4.15 -17.64 9.48
CA VAL A 259 -4.47 -16.26 9.89
C VAL A 259 -5.75 -15.84 9.22
N LYS A 260 -6.83 -15.83 10.02
CA LYS A 260 -8.13 -15.17 9.78
C LYS A 260 -8.58 -15.19 8.31
N ARG A 261 -9.70 -15.87 8.01
CA ARG A 261 -10.56 -15.53 6.85
C ARG A 261 -11.03 -14.08 7.00
N SER A 262 -10.11 -13.15 6.81
CA SER A 262 -10.33 -11.73 6.71
C SER A 262 -10.94 -11.49 5.34
N ARG A 263 -11.65 -10.38 5.19
CA ARG A 263 -12.30 -9.96 3.93
C ARG A 263 -11.40 -10.08 2.68
N ILE A 264 -10.09 -10.18 2.89
CA ILE A 264 -8.96 -10.40 1.98
C ILE A 264 -9.06 -11.72 1.17
N GLU A 265 -9.33 -12.88 1.79
CA GLU A 265 -9.40 -14.18 1.07
C GLU A 265 -10.72 -14.38 0.29
N VAL A 266 -11.70 -13.50 0.52
CA VAL A 266 -13.03 -13.55 -0.10
C VAL A 266 -13.01 -12.97 -1.52
N VAL A 267 -12.07 -12.06 -1.80
CA VAL A 267 -11.96 -11.35 -3.08
C VAL A 267 -10.91 -12.00 -3.99
N ILE A 268 -9.72 -12.31 -3.47
CA ILE A 268 -8.67 -13.01 -4.22
C ILE A 268 -8.36 -14.33 -3.52
N PRO A 269 -8.68 -15.47 -4.15
CA PRO A 269 -8.39 -16.78 -3.59
C PRO A 269 -6.87 -17.06 -3.48
N SER A 270 -6.50 -18.00 -2.63
CA SER A 270 -5.11 -18.48 -2.53
C SER A 270 -4.68 -19.24 -3.79
N VAL A 271 -3.36 -19.23 -4.07
CA VAL A 271 -2.80 -19.93 -5.23
C VAL A 271 -3.02 -21.43 -5.05
N GLN A 272 -3.96 -21.98 -5.82
CA GLN A 272 -4.29 -23.40 -5.82
C GLN A 272 -4.32 -24.00 -7.23
N THR A 273 -3.61 -25.10 -7.39
CA THR A 273 -3.55 -25.95 -8.59
C THR A 273 -4.13 -27.31 -8.24
N SER A 274 -5.29 -27.65 -8.81
CA SER A 274 -6.11 -28.77 -8.29
C SER A 274 -5.84 -30.10 -8.98
N LYS A 275 -5.14 -30.06 -10.12
CA LYS A 275 -4.66 -31.21 -10.88
C LYS A 275 -3.34 -30.83 -11.51
N VAL A 276 -2.27 -31.50 -11.11
CA VAL A 276 -0.99 -31.45 -11.79
C VAL A 276 -0.91 -32.68 -12.70
N HIS A 277 -0.73 -32.48 -14.01
CA HIS A 277 -0.54 -33.61 -14.93
C HIS A 277 0.73 -34.41 -14.57
N HIS A 278 0.76 -35.72 -14.84
CA HIS A 278 1.97 -36.53 -14.58
C HIS A 278 3.18 -35.92 -15.32
N GLY A 279 4.22 -35.55 -14.56
CA GLY A 279 5.42 -34.87 -15.08
C GLY A 279 5.40 -33.33 -14.98
N PHE A 280 4.28 -32.73 -14.59
CA PHE A 280 4.15 -31.31 -14.28
C PHE A 280 4.32 -31.07 -12.76
N ALA A 281 4.52 -29.82 -12.35
CA ALA A 281 4.59 -29.40 -10.95
C ALA A 281 3.65 -28.22 -10.68
N SER A 282 3.13 -28.13 -9.46
CA SER A 282 2.41 -26.94 -9.00
C SER A 282 3.36 -25.86 -8.52
N LEU A 283 2.93 -24.60 -8.54
CA LEU A 283 3.65 -23.50 -7.88
C LEU A 283 3.75 -23.69 -6.35
N GLU A 284 2.86 -24.50 -5.77
CA GLU A 284 2.81 -24.81 -4.34
C GLU A 284 3.86 -25.84 -3.91
N GLU A 285 4.26 -26.75 -4.81
CA GLU A 285 5.22 -27.82 -4.54
C GLU A 285 6.68 -27.36 -4.57
N LEU A 286 6.94 -26.15 -5.07
CA LEU A 286 8.30 -25.64 -5.26
C LEU A 286 8.92 -25.20 -3.93
N ARG A 287 10.06 -25.82 -3.58
CA ARG A 287 10.76 -25.58 -2.30
C ARG A 287 12.06 -24.80 -2.44
N SER A 288 12.55 -24.59 -3.65
CA SER A 288 13.83 -23.92 -3.92
C SER A 288 13.84 -23.22 -5.28
N VAL A 289 14.66 -22.18 -5.42
CA VAL A 289 14.91 -21.50 -6.71
C VAL A 289 15.44 -22.48 -7.75
N LYS A 290 16.32 -23.42 -7.34
CA LYS A 290 16.83 -24.46 -8.25
C LYS A 290 15.71 -25.36 -8.79
N ASP A 291 14.76 -25.70 -7.92
CA ASP A 291 13.60 -26.53 -8.28
C ASP A 291 12.63 -25.78 -9.21
N PHE A 292 12.44 -24.48 -8.98
CA PHE A 292 11.66 -23.61 -9.88
C PHE A 292 12.25 -23.55 -11.29
N VAL A 293 13.56 -23.32 -11.41
CA VAL A 293 14.23 -23.23 -12.72
C VAL A 293 14.21 -24.57 -13.46
N GLN A 294 14.41 -25.69 -12.75
CA GLN A 294 14.40 -27.03 -13.36
C GLN A 294 13.04 -27.46 -13.90
N LYS A 295 11.95 -26.92 -13.34
CA LYS A 295 10.58 -27.28 -13.69
C LYS A 295 9.85 -26.17 -14.44
N LEU A 296 10.54 -25.13 -14.89
CA LEU A 296 9.93 -23.91 -15.46
C LEU A 296 8.98 -24.22 -16.63
N ASP A 297 9.34 -25.17 -17.49
CA ASP A 297 8.56 -25.67 -18.63
C ASP A 297 7.38 -26.57 -18.23
N ARG A 298 7.41 -27.09 -17.01
CA ARG A 298 6.50 -28.10 -16.46
C ARG A 298 5.61 -27.56 -15.35
N ILE A 299 5.59 -26.25 -15.11
CA ILE A 299 4.71 -25.65 -14.10
C ILE A 299 3.29 -25.50 -14.66
N GLN A 300 2.32 -26.07 -13.95
CA GLN A 300 0.91 -25.89 -14.29
C GLN A 300 0.36 -24.60 -13.70
N LEU A 301 -0.39 -23.85 -14.51
CA LEU A 301 -1.01 -22.58 -14.10
C LEU A 301 -2.05 -22.81 -12.97
N PRO A 302 -2.14 -21.87 -12.01
CA PRO A 302 -3.22 -21.85 -11.02
C PRO A 302 -4.61 -21.88 -11.64
N ASN A 303 -5.56 -22.51 -10.96
CA ASN A 303 -6.95 -22.54 -11.43
C ASN A 303 -7.54 -21.13 -11.37
N GLN A 304 -7.25 -20.38 -10.32
CA GLN A 304 -7.70 -19.00 -10.10
C GLN A 304 -6.51 -18.06 -10.36
N ILE A 305 -6.43 -17.55 -11.59
CA ILE A 305 -5.27 -16.76 -12.00
C ILE A 305 -5.14 -15.45 -11.20
N ALA A 306 -6.25 -14.92 -10.67
CA ALA A 306 -6.28 -13.75 -9.79
C ALA A 306 -5.36 -13.89 -8.56
N SER A 307 -5.14 -15.11 -8.07
CA SER A 307 -4.19 -15.39 -6.98
C SER A 307 -2.76 -14.98 -7.33
N ALA A 308 -2.42 -14.93 -8.61
CA ALA A 308 -1.13 -14.46 -9.09
C ALA A 308 -0.94 -12.94 -8.97
N LEU A 309 -2.01 -12.16 -8.72
CA LEU A 309 -1.86 -10.74 -8.37
C LEU A 309 -1.22 -10.58 -6.99
N ALA A 310 -1.49 -11.50 -6.05
CA ALA A 310 -1.00 -11.42 -4.69
C ALA A 310 0.27 -12.25 -4.42
N ASP A 311 0.48 -13.35 -5.15
CA ASP A 311 1.62 -14.25 -4.91
C ASP A 311 2.86 -13.87 -5.75
N PRO A 312 4.00 -13.49 -5.13
CA PRO A 312 5.19 -13.06 -5.86
C PRO A 312 5.84 -14.15 -6.72
N LEU A 313 5.66 -15.43 -6.38
CA LEU A 313 6.23 -16.54 -7.14
C LEU A 313 5.43 -16.75 -8.43
N ALA A 314 4.11 -16.68 -8.35
CA ALA A 314 3.22 -16.69 -9.49
C ALA A 314 3.45 -15.47 -10.41
N GLN A 315 3.65 -14.26 -9.87
CA GLN A 315 4.02 -13.08 -10.66
C GLN A 315 5.31 -13.30 -11.46
N LYS A 316 6.38 -13.80 -10.81
CA LYS A 316 7.65 -14.13 -11.45
C LYS A 316 7.48 -15.18 -12.55
N TYR A 317 6.68 -16.20 -12.29
CA TYR A 317 6.40 -17.25 -13.27
C TYR A 317 5.69 -16.68 -14.51
N LEU A 318 4.66 -15.86 -14.33
CA LEU A 318 3.92 -15.25 -15.43
C LEU A 318 4.80 -14.30 -16.25
N LEU A 319 5.66 -13.52 -15.60
CA LEU A 319 6.57 -12.60 -16.26
C LEU A 319 7.64 -13.34 -17.09
N LEU A 320 8.16 -14.46 -16.60
CA LEU A 320 9.18 -15.25 -17.29
C LEU A 320 8.60 -16.06 -18.46
N VAL A 321 7.45 -16.69 -18.28
CA VAL A 321 6.83 -17.56 -19.29
C VAL A 321 6.02 -16.77 -20.33
N GLN A 322 5.57 -15.56 -19.97
CA GLN A 322 4.76 -14.69 -20.84
C GLN A 322 3.57 -15.43 -21.46
N ASN A 323 2.88 -16.24 -20.65
CA ASN A 323 1.80 -17.07 -21.14
C ASN A 323 0.57 -16.22 -21.50
N LYS A 324 0.34 -16.01 -22.80
CA LYS A 324 -0.76 -15.20 -23.34
C LYS A 324 -2.15 -15.63 -22.83
N LEU A 325 -2.38 -16.93 -22.63
CA LEU A 325 -3.67 -17.43 -22.12
C LEU A 325 -3.86 -17.06 -20.65
N ALA A 326 -2.80 -17.14 -19.84
CA ALA A 326 -2.86 -16.74 -18.44
C ALA A 326 -3.13 -15.24 -18.30
N THR A 327 -2.45 -14.41 -19.09
CA THR A 327 -2.67 -12.96 -19.13
C THR A 327 -4.11 -12.64 -19.54
N ARG A 328 -4.65 -13.24 -20.61
CA ARG A 328 -6.06 -13.04 -21.02
C ARG A 328 -7.06 -13.45 -19.95
N ARG A 329 -6.80 -14.55 -19.24
CA ARG A 329 -7.66 -14.97 -18.12
C ARG A 329 -7.60 -13.99 -16.95
N MET A 330 -6.44 -13.40 -16.70
CA MET A 330 -6.28 -12.36 -15.68
C MET A 330 -7.05 -11.10 -16.06
N GLU A 331 -6.87 -10.63 -17.30
CA GLU A 331 -7.60 -9.47 -17.85
C GLU A 331 -9.11 -9.66 -17.78
N SER A 332 -9.60 -10.83 -18.21
CA SER A 332 -11.04 -11.13 -18.14
C SER A 332 -11.58 -11.17 -16.71
N TRP A 333 -10.79 -11.68 -15.76
CA TRP A 333 -11.18 -11.66 -14.35
C TRP A 333 -11.22 -10.24 -13.78
N LEU A 334 -10.21 -9.41 -14.09
CA LEU A 334 -10.15 -8.01 -13.68
C LEU A 334 -11.30 -7.19 -14.27
N ALA A 335 -11.57 -7.36 -15.58
CA ALA A 335 -12.68 -6.69 -16.26
C ALA A 335 -14.02 -7.02 -15.59
N SER A 336 -14.31 -8.31 -15.37
CA SER A 336 -15.54 -8.73 -14.67
C SER A 336 -15.60 -8.22 -13.24
N PHE A 337 -14.47 -8.20 -12.51
CA PHE A 337 -14.42 -7.64 -11.16
C PHE A 337 -14.75 -6.14 -11.17
N PHE A 338 -14.19 -5.37 -12.09
CA PHE A 338 -14.40 -3.92 -12.18
C PHE A 338 -15.79 -3.54 -12.66
N GLU A 339 -16.36 -4.28 -13.62
CA GLU A 339 -17.75 -4.10 -14.05
C GLU A 339 -18.71 -4.29 -12.88
N ASP A 340 -18.53 -5.36 -12.09
CA ASP A 340 -19.33 -5.60 -10.89
C ASP A 340 -19.24 -4.42 -9.89
N GLU A 341 -18.04 -3.90 -9.65
CA GLU A 341 -17.82 -2.81 -8.69
C GLU A 341 -18.41 -1.48 -9.18
N LEU A 342 -18.31 -1.18 -10.49
CA LEU A 342 -18.91 0.01 -11.10
C LEU A 342 -20.44 -0.01 -11.05
N ASP A 343 -21.05 -1.17 -11.33
CA ASP A 343 -22.50 -1.37 -11.20
C ASP A 343 -22.96 -1.13 -9.75
N MET A 344 -22.21 -1.65 -8.77
CA MET A 344 -22.51 -1.51 -7.35
C MET A 344 -22.41 -0.05 -6.89
N LEU A 345 -21.38 0.68 -7.32
CA LEU A 345 -21.23 2.12 -7.06
C LEU A 345 -22.40 2.93 -7.63
N SER A 346 -22.88 2.56 -8.81
CA SER A 346 -24.04 3.18 -9.45
C SER A 346 -25.35 2.91 -8.70
N SER A 347 -25.43 1.80 -7.96
CA SER A 347 -26.60 1.41 -7.16
C SER A 347 -26.64 2.01 -5.74
N GLY A 348 -25.56 2.66 -5.28
CA GLY A 348 -25.50 3.37 -4.00
C GLY A 348 -25.17 2.52 -2.76
N ASP A 349 -24.73 1.28 -2.92
CA ASP A 349 -24.32 0.40 -1.80
C ASP A 349 -22.95 0.84 -1.25
N ALA A 350 -22.96 1.53 -0.10
CA ALA A 350 -21.78 2.20 0.50
C ALA A 350 -20.75 1.27 1.16
N ASP A 351 -21.04 -0.02 1.33
CA ASP A 351 -20.16 -0.99 2.03
C ASP A 351 -19.01 -1.52 1.13
N THR A 352 -18.90 -1.00 -0.10
CA THR A 352 -18.11 -1.57 -1.21
C THR A 352 -16.69 -0.99 -1.34
N SER A 353 -16.43 0.18 -0.74
CA SER A 353 -15.14 0.89 -0.84
C SER A 353 -13.93 0.02 -0.46
N GLY A 354 -14.08 -0.87 0.54
CA GLY A 354 -12.97 -1.70 1.02
C GLY A 354 -12.46 -2.78 0.05
N HIS A 355 -13.29 -3.29 -0.87
CA HIS A 355 -12.85 -4.36 -1.79
C HIS A 355 -12.13 -3.80 -3.01
N LEU A 356 -12.66 -2.72 -3.59
CA LEU A 356 -11.99 -2.00 -4.67
C LEU A 356 -10.61 -1.51 -4.21
N GLY A 357 -10.52 -0.89 -3.03
CA GLY A 357 -9.26 -0.43 -2.46
C GLY A 357 -8.21 -1.54 -2.33
N TYR A 358 -8.61 -2.69 -1.79
CA TYR A 358 -7.73 -3.84 -1.64
C TYR A 358 -7.17 -4.35 -2.98
N VAL A 359 -8.04 -4.44 -4.01
CA VAL A 359 -7.59 -4.89 -5.34
C VAL A 359 -6.70 -3.84 -6.01
N LEU A 360 -7.01 -2.54 -5.86
CA LEU A 360 -6.15 -1.46 -6.36
C LEU A 360 -4.75 -1.50 -5.71
N ASP A 361 -4.67 -1.73 -4.40
CA ASP A 361 -3.38 -1.85 -3.70
C ASP A 361 -2.54 -3.02 -4.21
N LEU A 362 -3.16 -4.19 -4.40
CA LEU A 362 -2.48 -5.34 -5.00
C LEU A 362 -2.04 -5.09 -6.44
N LEU A 363 -2.85 -4.36 -7.21
CA LEU A 363 -2.50 -3.99 -8.57
C LEU A 363 -1.33 -3.01 -8.59
N VAL A 364 -1.21 -2.10 -7.63
CA VAL A 364 -0.03 -1.22 -7.52
C VAL A 364 1.24 -2.05 -7.38
N ASP A 365 1.24 -3.06 -6.50
CA ASP A 365 2.40 -3.94 -6.33
C ASP A 365 2.68 -4.78 -7.58
N TYR A 366 1.63 -5.34 -8.19
CA TYR A 366 1.73 -6.09 -9.44
C TYR A 366 2.31 -5.23 -10.57
N VAL A 367 1.78 -4.04 -10.82
CA VAL A 367 2.23 -3.12 -11.88
C VAL A 367 3.63 -2.59 -11.59
N ARG A 368 3.96 -2.30 -10.33
CA ARG A 368 5.33 -1.94 -9.95
C ARG A 368 6.32 -3.08 -10.22
N PHE A 369 5.88 -4.33 -10.11
CA PHE A 369 6.71 -5.48 -10.41
C PHE A 369 6.83 -5.73 -11.92
N THR A 370 5.72 -5.74 -12.66
CA THR A 370 5.69 -6.04 -14.11
C THR A 370 6.07 -4.87 -14.99
N LYS A 371 5.92 -3.64 -14.50
CA LYS A 371 6.04 -2.37 -15.25
C LYS A 371 5.02 -2.21 -16.37
N GLU A 372 3.99 -3.04 -16.40
CA GLU A 372 2.92 -3.03 -17.39
C GLU A 372 1.57 -2.90 -16.70
N LEU A 373 0.76 -1.96 -17.18
CA LEU A 373 -0.59 -1.72 -16.68
C LEU A 373 -1.60 -2.62 -17.44
N PRO A 374 -2.41 -3.46 -16.74
CA PRO A 374 -3.43 -4.28 -17.40
C PRO A 374 -4.48 -3.46 -18.15
N CYS A 375 -4.94 -3.96 -19.29
CA CYS A 375 -5.97 -3.29 -20.11
C CYS A 375 -7.27 -3.07 -19.33
N ALA A 376 -7.68 -4.04 -18.51
CA ALA A 376 -8.85 -3.91 -17.66
C ALA A 376 -8.79 -2.69 -16.71
N VAL A 377 -7.59 -2.28 -16.28
CA VAL A 377 -7.42 -1.08 -15.43
C VAL A 377 -7.55 0.20 -16.26
N LEU A 378 -7.05 0.20 -17.50
CA LEU A 378 -7.23 1.34 -18.42
C LEU A 378 -8.71 1.57 -18.75
N ASP A 379 -9.47 0.49 -18.95
CA ASP A 379 -10.90 0.53 -19.21
C ASP A 379 -11.68 0.99 -17.97
N LEU A 380 -11.34 0.46 -16.78
CA LEU A 380 -11.87 0.96 -15.51
C LEU A 380 -11.65 2.47 -15.36
N PHE A 381 -10.43 2.96 -15.58
CA PHE A 381 -10.11 4.37 -15.41
C PHE A 381 -10.89 5.26 -16.38
N ARG A 382 -11.19 4.79 -17.59
CA ARG A 382 -12.00 5.54 -18.56
C ARG A 382 -13.42 5.83 -18.06
N SER A 383 -14.02 4.93 -17.28
CA SER A 383 -15.39 5.10 -16.75
C SER A 383 -15.42 5.59 -15.29
N TYR A 384 -14.48 5.13 -14.46
CA TYR A 384 -14.46 5.41 -13.03
C TYR A 384 -13.98 6.83 -12.73
N LEU A 385 -12.97 7.34 -13.43
CA LEU A 385 -12.37 8.64 -13.10
C LEU A 385 -13.35 9.81 -13.25
N SER A 386 -14.32 9.73 -14.15
CA SER A 386 -15.37 10.75 -14.28
C SER A 386 -16.37 10.77 -13.12
N LEU A 387 -16.48 9.66 -12.36
CA LEU A 387 -17.35 9.53 -11.19
C LEU A 387 -16.59 9.67 -9.87
N TRP A 388 -15.26 9.75 -9.94
CA TRP A 388 -14.39 9.67 -8.78
C TRP A 388 -14.37 10.99 -8.00
N ASN A 389 -14.43 10.89 -6.67
CA ASN A 389 -14.48 12.04 -5.76
C ASN A 389 -13.11 12.66 -5.45
N GLY A 390 -12.02 12.14 -6.03
CA GLY A 390 -10.65 12.63 -5.82
C GLY A 390 -9.98 12.24 -4.51
N LYS A 391 -10.68 11.53 -3.60
CA LYS A 391 -10.19 11.18 -2.26
C LYS A 391 -10.08 9.67 -2.04
N ASP A 392 -11.07 8.90 -2.47
CA ASP A 392 -11.09 7.46 -2.24
C ASP A 392 -9.96 6.77 -3.00
N HIS A 393 -9.14 6.00 -2.29
CA HIS A 393 -8.01 5.27 -2.85
C HIS A 393 -7.05 6.13 -3.69
N GLN A 394 -6.97 7.44 -3.40
CA GLN A 394 -6.18 8.41 -4.17
C GLN A 394 -4.74 7.98 -4.39
N THR A 395 -4.08 7.48 -3.34
CA THR A 395 -2.70 7.00 -3.41
C THR A 395 -2.51 5.87 -4.42
N SER A 396 -3.45 4.93 -4.45
CA SER A 396 -3.38 3.73 -5.28
C SER A 396 -3.72 4.05 -6.74
N ILE A 397 -4.73 4.91 -6.96
CA ILE A 397 -5.09 5.40 -8.30
C ILE A 397 -3.94 6.20 -8.90
N LEU A 398 -3.38 7.17 -8.17
CA LEU A 398 -2.23 7.96 -8.64
C LEU A 398 -1.03 7.06 -8.93
N ALA A 399 -0.72 6.10 -8.07
CA ALA A 399 0.39 5.16 -8.28
C ALA A 399 0.20 4.26 -9.52
N LEU A 400 -1.03 3.91 -9.90
CA LEU A 400 -1.32 3.17 -11.12
C LEU A 400 -1.21 4.06 -12.37
N LEU A 401 -1.61 5.34 -12.27
CA LEU A 401 -1.49 6.31 -13.36
C LEU A 401 -0.03 6.61 -13.74
N GLU A 402 0.93 6.39 -12.84
CA GLU A 402 2.37 6.47 -13.14
C GLU A 402 2.82 5.53 -14.25
N TYR A 403 2.04 4.47 -14.53
CA TYR A 403 2.33 3.43 -15.51
C TYR A 403 1.42 3.50 -16.75
N LEU A 404 0.82 4.65 -17.03
CA LEU A 404 0.05 4.85 -18.26
C LEU A 404 0.95 4.62 -19.49
N PRO A 405 0.45 3.88 -20.51
CA PRO A 405 1.20 3.64 -21.74
C PRO A 405 1.40 4.95 -22.50
N ILE A 406 2.50 5.04 -23.25
CA ILE A 406 2.79 6.19 -24.11
C ILE A 406 1.73 6.28 -25.21
N GLN A 407 1.05 7.42 -25.29
CA GLN A 407 0.01 7.77 -26.27
C GLN A 407 0.09 9.27 -26.57
N GLU A 408 -0.69 9.76 -27.54
CA GLU A 408 -0.79 11.18 -27.83
C GLU A 408 -1.31 11.99 -26.62
N TYR A 409 -0.75 13.19 -26.42
CA TYR A 409 -1.08 14.04 -25.27
C TYR A 409 -2.58 14.36 -25.19
N GLU A 410 -3.19 14.70 -26.32
CA GLU A 410 -4.60 15.09 -26.37
C GLU A 410 -5.53 13.96 -25.90
N TYR A 411 -5.20 12.73 -26.28
CA TYR A 411 -5.92 11.53 -25.84
C TYR A 411 -5.77 11.32 -24.33
N LEU A 412 -4.54 11.35 -23.81
CA LEU A 412 -4.27 11.16 -22.39
C LEU A 412 -4.90 12.27 -21.54
N HIS A 413 -4.86 13.50 -22.01
CA HIS A 413 -5.44 14.64 -21.33
C HIS A 413 -6.96 14.54 -21.25
N ARG A 414 -7.63 14.23 -22.37
CA ARG A 414 -9.09 14.12 -22.43
C ARG A 414 -9.62 12.96 -21.58
N ILE A 415 -8.97 11.81 -21.61
CA ILE A 415 -9.47 10.60 -20.96
C ILE A 415 -9.06 10.52 -19.49
N TYR A 416 -7.81 10.85 -19.16
CA TYR A 416 -7.25 10.62 -17.82
C TYR A 416 -6.97 11.94 -17.08
N PHE A 417 -6.09 12.80 -17.62
CA PHE A 417 -5.56 13.93 -16.84
C PHE A 417 -6.64 14.95 -16.48
N SER A 418 -7.53 15.30 -17.41
CA SER A 418 -8.61 16.27 -17.14
C SER A 418 -9.56 15.81 -16.03
N GLN A 419 -9.86 14.50 -15.96
CA GLN A 419 -10.75 13.93 -14.95
C GLN A 419 -10.06 13.92 -13.57
N VAL A 420 -8.80 13.50 -13.54
CA VAL A 420 -7.98 13.48 -12.31
C VAL A 420 -7.74 14.88 -11.78
N GLU A 421 -7.41 15.82 -12.67
CA GLU A 421 -7.22 17.23 -12.34
C GLU A 421 -8.50 17.85 -11.79
N ALA A 422 -9.65 17.63 -12.42
CA ALA A 422 -10.94 18.13 -11.93
C ALA A 422 -11.31 17.57 -10.55
N ALA A 423 -10.95 16.32 -10.27
CA ALA A 423 -11.26 15.67 -8.99
C ALA A 423 -10.31 16.08 -7.86
N ILE A 424 -9.02 16.32 -8.16
CA ILE A 424 -7.98 16.55 -7.14
C ILE A 424 -7.66 18.04 -6.94
N LEU A 425 -7.66 18.84 -8.02
CA LEU A 425 -7.28 20.24 -7.94
C LEU A 425 -8.35 21.04 -7.21
N ASN A 426 -8.04 21.36 -5.97
CA ASN A 426 -8.75 22.32 -5.13
C ASN A 426 -7.74 23.38 -4.64
N ASP A 427 -8.19 24.31 -3.80
CA ASP A 427 -7.31 25.33 -3.21
C ASP A 427 -6.30 24.76 -2.19
N SER A 428 -6.21 23.44 -2.02
CA SER A 428 -5.24 22.81 -1.13
C SER A 428 -3.90 22.53 -1.82
N ASN A 429 -2.81 22.75 -1.07
CA ASN A 429 -1.45 22.40 -1.52
C ASN A 429 -1.23 20.88 -1.62
N GLN A 430 -1.97 20.08 -0.84
CA GLN A 430 -1.79 18.63 -0.82
C GLN A 430 -2.20 17.97 -2.13
N GLY A 431 -3.36 18.33 -2.70
CA GLY A 431 -3.81 17.80 -3.99
C GLY A 431 -2.84 18.14 -5.12
N LYS A 432 -2.41 19.41 -5.18
CA LYS A 432 -1.41 19.90 -6.16
C LYS A 432 -0.08 19.17 -6.03
N ALA A 433 0.42 18.96 -4.82
CA ALA A 433 1.67 18.24 -4.57
C ALA A 433 1.57 16.75 -4.97
N SER A 434 0.48 16.06 -4.62
CA SER A 434 0.25 14.67 -5.01
C SER A 434 0.17 14.49 -6.53
N LEU A 435 -0.50 15.41 -7.23
CA LEU A 435 -0.57 15.39 -8.68
C LEU A 435 0.79 15.69 -9.33
N LEU A 436 1.55 16.65 -8.80
CA LEU A 436 2.91 16.95 -9.28
C LEU A 436 3.82 15.73 -9.12
N SER A 437 3.72 15.00 -8.01
CA SER A 437 4.45 13.76 -7.79
C SER A 437 4.07 12.68 -8.82
N CYS A 438 2.77 12.51 -9.09
CA CYS A 438 2.28 11.58 -10.13
C CYS A 438 2.84 11.93 -11.52
N TYR A 439 2.78 13.19 -11.94
CA TYR A 439 3.35 13.62 -13.22
C TYR A 439 4.87 13.46 -13.26
N THR A 440 5.56 13.75 -12.15
CA THR A 440 7.02 13.54 -12.04
C THR A 440 7.38 12.07 -12.25
N ASN A 441 6.64 11.16 -11.60
CA ASN A 441 6.88 9.72 -11.72
C ASN A 441 6.51 9.18 -13.11
N LEU A 442 5.47 9.69 -13.75
CA LEU A 442 5.11 9.36 -15.13
C LEU A 442 6.19 9.81 -16.12
N ILE A 443 6.69 11.05 -15.99
CA ILE A 443 7.81 11.58 -16.78
C ILE A 443 9.05 10.71 -16.60
N ARG A 444 9.37 10.33 -15.35
CA ARG A 444 10.49 9.43 -15.03
C ARG A 444 10.31 8.06 -15.70
N HIS A 445 9.11 7.48 -15.61
CA HIS A 445 8.80 6.18 -16.19
C HIS A 445 8.97 6.19 -17.71
N TRP A 446 8.33 7.12 -18.41
CA TRP A 446 8.47 7.28 -19.86
C TRP A 446 9.92 7.61 -20.26
N GLY A 447 10.61 8.45 -19.50
CA GLY A 447 12.02 8.74 -19.71
C GLY A 447 12.91 7.50 -19.62
N CYS A 448 12.62 6.58 -18.70
CA CYS A 448 13.31 5.29 -18.62
C CYS A 448 13.00 4.38 -19.81
N LEU A 449 11.76 4.37 -20.30
CA LEU A 449 11.37 3.61 -21.50
C LEU A 449 12.11 4.09 -22.75
N VAL A 450 12.19 5.41 -22.97
CA VAL A 450 12.96 6.00 -24.09
C VAL A 450 14.43 5.60 -24.03
N ARG A 451 15.02 5.61 -22.84
CA ARG A 451 16.43 5.25 -22.63
C ARG A 451 16.70 3.76 -22.83
N SER A 452 15.70 2.90 -22.67
CA SER A 452 15.86 1.45 -22.76
C SER A 452 16.07 0.92 -24.18
N ASN A 453 16.01 1.77 -25.21
CA ASN A 453 16.08 1.40 -26.64
C ASN A 453 15.06 0.32 -27.07
N THR A 454 13.97 0.17 -26.31
CA THR A 454 12.83 -0.65 -26.72
C THR A 454 12.17 0.06 -27.90
N SER A 455 11.80 -0.68 -28.97
CA SER A 455 11.05 -0.10 -30.09
C SER A 455 9.73 0.48 -29.57
N LEU A 456 9.68 1.81 -29.43
CA LEU A 456 8.49 2.50 -28.95
C LEU A 456 7.45 2.56 -30.08
N SER A 457 6.19 2.31 -29.73
CA SER A 457 5.08 2.43 -30.69
C SER A 457 4.72 3.89 -30.98
N ALA A 458 5.08 4.83 -30.10
CA ALA A 458 4.75 6.25 -30.19
C ALA A 458 5.84 7.10 -29.52
N VAL A 459 6.01 8.34 -29.99
CA VAL A 459 6.88 9.34 -29.37
C VAL A 459 6.18 9.85 -28.10
N PRO A 460 6.85 9.84 -26.93
CA PRO A 460 6.21 10.29 -25.71
C PRO A 460 6.00 11.81 -25.71
N PRO A 461 4.81 12.30 -25.30
CA PRO A 461 4.51 13.74 -25.24
C PRO A 461 5.12 14.39 -23.99
N LEU A 462 6.44 14.27 -23.85
CA LEU A 462 7.19 14.74 -22.69
C LEU A 462 7.14 16.26 -22.58
N SER A 463 7.24 16.99 -23.69
CA SER A 463 7.20 18.46 -23.70
C SER A 463 5.93 19.03 -23.08
N GLU A 464 4.77 18.50 -23.49
CA GLU A 464 3.45 18.94 -23.06
C GLU A 464 3.18 18.57 -21.61
N LEU A 465 3.56 17.35 -21.21
CA LEU A 465 3.43 16.91 -19.82
C LEU A 465 4.34 17.71 -18.89
N VAL A 466 5.58 18.00 -19.30
CA VAL A 466 6.52 18.84 -18.54
C VAL A 466 5.96 20.25 -18.40
N LEU A 467 5.43 20.86 -19.46
CA LEU A 467 4.80 22.18 -19.39
C LEU A 467 3.61 22.18 -18.42
N ARG A 468 2.76 21.14 -18.44
CA ARG A 468 1.62 21.02 -17.51
C ARG A 468 2.10 20.90 -16.06
N ALA A 469 3.09 20.05 -15.81
CA ALA A 469 3.70 19.88 -14.48
C ALA A 469 4.38 21.16 -13.99
N GLU A 470 4.97 21.93 -14.90
CA GLU A 470 5.61 23.20 -14.62
C GLU A 470 4.60 24.29 -14.23
N LEU A 471 3.47 24.39 -14.93
CA LEU A 471 2.37 25.27 -14.53
C LEU A 471 1.82 24.88 -13.15
N LEU A 472 1.70 23.58 -12.87
CA LEU A 472 1.30 23.07 -11.55
C LEU A 472 2.34 23.42 -10.47
N SER A 473 3.63 23.39 -10.81
CA SER A 473 4.71 23.77 -9.90
C SER A 473 4.64 25.25 -9.52
N LEU A 474 4.35 26.13 -10.48
CA LEU A 474 4.17 27.55 -10.24
C LEU A 474 2.94 27.79 -9.37
N ALA A 475 1.80 27.17 -9.71
CA ALA A 475 0.58 27.26 -8.92
C ALA A 475 0.79 26.77 -7.48
N LEU A 476 1.57 25.71 -7.27
CA LEU A 476 1.89 25.19 -5.94
C LEU A 476 2.73 26.17 -5.11
N LEU A 477 3.66 26.91 -5.73
CA LEU A 477 4.46 27.93 -5.03
C LEU A 477 3.68 29.21 -4.75
N GLU A 478 2.72 29.57 -5.61
CA GLU A 478 1.90 30.78 -5.47
C GLU A 478 0.71 30.60 -4.52
N THR A 479 0.31 29.36 -4.22
CA THR A 479 -0.84 29.11 -3.34
C THR A 479 -0.49 29.39 -1.88
N PRO A 480 -1.20 30.33 -1.20
CA PRO A 480 -0.96 30.62 0.21
C PRO A 480 -1.30 29.40 1.07
N SER A 481 -0.47 29.14 2.09
CA SER A 481 -0.75 28.06 3.03
C SER A 481 -1.91 28.47 3.93
N ASN A 482 -3.12 27.93 3.71
CA ASN A 482 -4.33 28.22 4.50
C ASN A 482 -4.29 27.65 5.95
N SER A 483 -3.13 27.24 6.46
CA SER A 483 -2.98 26.65 7.79
C SER A 483 -2.63 27.72 8.81
N HIS A 484 -3.49 27.94 9.81
CA HIS A 484 -3.25 28.78 10.99
C HIS A 484 -2.14 28.24 11.95
N GLY A 485 -1.09 27.60 11.42
CA GLY A 485 0.05 27.06 12.16
C GLY A 485 1.30 26.92 11.28
N ASN A 486 2.44 27.42 11.76
CA ASN A 486 3.79 27.35 11.16
C ASN A 486 3.85 27.37 9.61
N ASP A 487 3.46 28.51 9.02
CA ASP A 487 3.48 28.83 7.58
C ASP A 487 4.78 28.43 6.85
N GLN A 488 5.92 28.45 7.55
CA GLN A 488 7.23 28.12 6.97
C GLN A 488 7.37 26.63 6.61
N SER A 489 6.71 25.73 7.35
CA SER A 489 6.83 24.28 7.12
C SER A 489 6.07 23.82 5.87
N ALA A 490 4.89 24.37 5.64
CA ALA A 490 4.06 24.09 4.47
C ALA A 490 4.68 24.66 3.18
N SER A 491 5.19 25.90 3.24
CA SER A 491 5.92 26.52 2.13
C SER A 491 7.19 25.76 1.77
N LEU A 492 7.95 25.30 2.77
CA LEU A 492 9.12 24.46 2.54
C LEU A 492 8.74 23.13 1.88
N SER A 493 7.68 22.46 2.36
CA SER A 493 7.19 21.21 1.77
C SER A 493 6.79 21.38 0.29
N ALA A 494 6.05 22.44 -0.03
CA ALA A 494 5.69 22.78 -1.41
C ALA A 494 6.95 22.98 -2.29
N SER A 495 7.93 23.73 -1.79
CA SER A 495 9.19 23.96 -2.51
C SER A 495 10.01 22.70 -2.74
N LEU A 496 10.05 21.78 -1.78
CA LEU A 496 10.77 20.51 -1.91
C LEU A 496 10.12 19.59 -2.95
N ASN A 497 8.78 19.58 -3.06
CA ASN A 497 8.09 18.85 -4.13
C ASN A 497 8.43 19.41 -5.52
N VAL A 498 8.47 20.74 -5.67
CA VAL A 498 8.88 21.38 -6.92
C VAL A 498 10.35 21.12 -7.24
N LEU A 499 11.24 21.19 -6.25
CA LEU A 499 12.65 20.86 -6.43
C LEU A 499 12.83 19.39 -6.82
N HIS A 500 12.08 18.46 -6.23
CA HIS A 500 12.10 17.04 -6.61
C HIS A 500 11.73 16.84 -8.08
N PHE A 501 10.67 17.51 -8.55
CA PHE A 501 10.31 17.52 -9.97
C PHE A 501 11.48 17.96 -10.87
N TYR A 502 12.13 19.08 -10.57
CA TYR A 502 13.27 19.57 -11.35
C TYR A 502 14.53 18.69 -11.23
N ILE A 503 14.73 18.00 -10.10
CA ILE A 503 15.83 17.01 -9.95
C ILE A 503 15.61 15.86 -10.92
N GLU A 504 14.40 15.31 -10.99
CA GLU A 504 14.08 14.21 -11.91
C GLU A 504 14.17 14.66 -13.37
N LEU A 505 13.75 15.90 -13.70
CA LEU A 505 13.96 16.47 -15.03
C LEU A 505 15.44 16.66 -15.37
N ALA A 506 16.24 17.22 -14.45
CA ALA A 506 17.67 17.39 -14.66
C ALA A 506 18.38 16.05 -14.91
N GLN A 507 17.96 14.98 -14.21
CA GLN A 507 18.44 13.63 -14.45
C GLN A 507 18.03 13.13 -15.85
N LEU A 508 16.77 13.31 -16.24
CA LEU A 508 16.28 12.92 -17.56
C LEU A 508 17.04 13.65 -18.69
N PHE A 509 17.20 14.97 -18.57
CA PHE A 509 17.82 15.82 -19.58
C PHE A 509 19.33 15.63 -19.72
N SER A 510 20.00 15.06 -18.72
CA SER A 510 21.40 14.61 -18.87
C SER A 510 21.60 13.59 -20.01
N HIS A 511 20.53 12.89 -20.40
CA HIS A 511 20.52 11.92 -21.50
C HIS A 511 20.00 12.49 -22.83
N ALA A 512 19.53 13.74 -22.86
CA ALA A 512 19.01 14.38 -24.08
C ALA A 512 20.05 14.49 -25.23
N PRO A 513 21.36 14.73 -24.99
CA PRO A 513 22.35 14.74 -26.08
C PRO A 513 22.49 13.39 -26.80
N THR A 514 22.19 12.29 -26.11
CA THR A 514 22.32 10.92 -26.65
C THR A 514 21.01 10.36 -27.20
N HIS A 515 19.85 10.84 -26.75
CA HIS A 515 18.54 10.32 -27.13
C HIS A 515 17.67 11.39 -27.78
N THR A 516 17.27 11.14 -29.02
CA THR A 516 16.55 12.14 -29.83
C THR A 516 15.15 12.47 -29.31
N ASP A 517 14.53 11.56 -28.58
CA ASP A 517 13.11 11.63 -28.22
C ASP A 517 12.88 12.27 -26.84
N ILE A 518 13.96 12.77 -26.20
CA ILE A 518 13.90 13.51 -24.94
C ILE A 518 13.99 15.01 -25.27
N PRO A 519 12.86 15.75 -25.27
CA PRO A 519 12.87 17.19 -25.50
C PRO A 519 13.35 17.90 -24.23
N LEU A 520 14.51 18.56 -24.29
CA LEU A 520 15.00 19.41 -23.20
C LEU A 520 14.18 20.71 -23.18
N THR A 521 13.42 20.94 -22.12
CA THR A 521 12.65 22.17 -21.90
C THR A 521 13.33 23.08 -20.89
N ILE A 522 13.10 24.40 -20.99
CA ILE A 522 13.68 25.39 -20.10
C ILE A 522 12.70 25.77 -18.98
N PRO A 523 13.12 25.73 -17.69
CA PRO A 523 12.31 26.14 -16.56
C PRO A 523 11.74 27.57 -16.66
N LEU A 524 10.51 27.76 -16.18
CA LEU A 524 9.83 29.04 -16.04
C LEU A 524 10.63 29.93 -15.08
N PRO A 525 11.02 31.14 -15.51
CA PRO A 525 11.79 32.06 -14.68
C PRO A 525 11.14 32.36 -13.32
N GLN A 526 9.81 32.49 -13.29
CA GLN A 526 9.04 32.78 -12.08
C GLN A 526 9.28 31.70 -11.02
N THR A 527 9.21 30.42 -11.41
CA THR A 527 9.43 29.29 -10.52
C THR A 527 10.85 29.29 -9.96
N ILE A 528 11.86 29.54 -10.81
CA ILE A 528 13.27 29.60 -10.38
C ILE A 528 13.49 30.74 -9.38
N TYR A 529 12.95 31.93 -9.64
CA TYR A 529 13.12 33.07 -8.73
C TYR A 529 12.37 32.87 -7.42
N LEU A 530 11.14 32.36 -7.44
CA LEU A 530 10.40 32.00 -6.23
C LEU A 530 11.21 31.04 -5.36
N LEU A 531 11.76 29.96 -5.94
CA LEU A 531 12.63 29.01 -5.24
C LEU A 531 13.92 29.66 -4.70
N THR A 532 14.52 30.58 -5.46
CA THR A 532 15.76 31.26 -5.07
C THR A 532 15.57 32.13 -3.83
N PHE A 533 14.40 32.75 -3.67
CA PHE A 533 14.09 33.63 -2.54
C PHE A 533 13.62 32.88 -1.28
N ILE A 534 13.45 31.55 -1.33
CA ILE A 534 13.14 30.75 -0.14
C ILE A 534 14.38 30.73 0.76
N PRO A 535 14.27 31.18 2.03
CA PRO A 535 15.41 31.27 2.94
C PRO A 535 15.76 29.90 3.56
N ALA A 536 16.00 28.90 2.72
CA ALA A 536 16.38 27.55 3.11
C ALA A 536 17.64 27.09 2.35
N VAL A 537 18.64 26.65 3.09
CA VAL A 537 19.96 26.24 2.55
C VAL A 537 19.81 25.04 1.63
N CYS A 538 18.96 24.08 2.01
CA CYS A 538 18.64 22.92 1.19
C CYS A 538 18.04 23.35 -0.16
N SER A 539 17.07 24.26 -0.16
CA SER A 539 16.44 24.74 -1.40
C SER A 539 17.44 25.47 -2.30
N ILE A 540 18.26 26.35 -1.74
CA ILE A 540 19.31 27.08 -2.50
C ILE A 540 20.33 26.10 -3.08
N SER A 541 20.77 25.10 -2.29
CA SER A 541 21.71 24.09 -2.76
C SER A 541 21.11 23.21 -3.85
N LEU A 542 19.91 22.65 -3.65
CA LEU A 542 19.24 21.81 -4.64
C LEU A 542 19.01 22.57 -5.94
N LEU A 543 18.55 23.82 -5.87
CA LEU A 543 18.38 24.68 -7.03
C LEU A 543 19.71 24.93 -7.75
N GLY A 544 20.80 25.17 -7.01
CA GLY A 544 22.13 25.32 -7.59
C GLY A 544 22.59 24.08 -8.37
N ASP A 545 22.34 22.88 -7.82
CA ASP A 545 22.65 21.62 -8.51
C ASP A 545 21.80 21.42 -9.77
N ILE A 546 20.50 21.71 -9.70
CA ILE A 546 19.58 21.67 -10.85
C ILE A 546 20.10 22.59 -11.97
N LEU A 547 20.36 23.86 -11.66
CA LEU A 547 20.82 24.84 -12.64
C LEU A 547 22.18 24.43 -13.25
N ALA A 548 23.08 23.89 -12.45
CA ALA A 548 24.36 23.37 -12.95
C ALA A 548 24.16 22.20 -13.92
N ARG A 549 23.30 21.22 -13.58
CA ARG A 549 23.00 20.06 -14.45
C ARG A 549 22.33 20.46 -15.75
N TYR A 550 21.33 21.35 -15.69
CA TYR A 550 20.69 21.88 -16.89
C TYR A 550 21.70 22.58 -17.80
N LYS A 551 22.60 23.39 -17.23
CA LYS A 551 23.67 24.03 -17.98
C LYS A 551 24.58 23.01 -18.67
N THR A 552 25.01 21.96 -17.96
CA THR A 552 25.85 20.91 -18.56
C THR A 552 25.14 20.15 -19.68
N ALA A 553 23.84 19.87 -19.54
CA ALA A 553 23.05 19.20 -20.56
C ALA A 553 22.87 20.08 -21.81
N LEU A 554 22.62 21.38 -21.62
CA LEU A 554 22.53 22.36 -22.72
C LEU A 554 23.86 22.55 -23.46
N GLU A 555 24.97 22.66 -22.73
CA GLU A 555 26.31 22.75 -23.32
C GLU A 555 26.64 21.50 -24.15
N ALA A 556 26.32 20.31 -23.64
CA ALA A 556 26.50 19.05 -24.35
C ALA A 556 25.62 18.95 -25.62
N LEU A 557 24.36 19.36 -25.53
CA LEU A 557 23.43 19.35 -26.66
C LEU A 557 23.90 20.30 -27.78
N ASN A 558 24.37 21.50 -27.42
CA ASN A 558 24.90 22.48 -28.37
C ASN A 558 26.20 22.02 -29.06
N SER A 559 27.01 21.19 -28.39
CA SER A 559 28.23 20.61 -28.98
C SER A 559 27.96 19.47 -29.97
N THR A 560 26.74 18.93 -29.97
CA THR A 560 26.30 17.85 -30.85
C THR A 560 25.69 18.43 -32.14
N SER A 561 25.58 17.65 -33.22
CA SER A 561 24.87 18.03 -34.45
C SER A 561 23.37 18.37 -34.26
N GLN A 562 22.88 18.37 -33.03
CA GLN A 562 21.51 18.61 -32.60
C GLN A 562 21.29 20.01 -31.99
N SER A 563 22.19 20.97 -32.26
CA SER A 563 22.21 22.32 -31.67
C SER A 563 20.93 23.16 -31.83
N ASN A 564 20.03 22.80 -32.74
CA ASN A 564 18.84 23.59 -33.08
C ASN A 564 17.56 23.15 -32.35
N ARG A 565 17.64 22.19 -31.42
CA ARG A 565 16.47 21.64 -30.73
C ARG A 565 15.86 22.56 -29.67
N VAL A 566 16.68 23.40 -29.06
CA VAL A 566 16.24 24.42 -28.10
C VAL A 566 16.45 25.79 -28.74
N PRO A 567 15.42 26.65 -28.80
CA PRO A 567 15.57 27.98 -29.37
C PRO A 567 16.66 28.78 -28.63
N GLN A 568 17.52 29.48 -29.38
CA GLN A 568 18.58 30.33 -28.80
C GLN A 568 18.03 31.38 -27.83
N SER A 569 16.82 31.89 -28.07
CA SER A 569 16.14 32.82 -27.16
C SER A 569 15.87 32.21 -25.78
N GLU A 570 15.57 30.92 -25.70
CA GLU A 570 15.34 30.22 -24.42
C GLU A 570 16.65 29.92 -23.70
N ILE A 571 17.72 29.62 -24.44
CA ILE A 571 19.08 29.44 -23.87
C ILE A 571 19.57 30.78 -23.27
N ILE A 572 19.31 31.90 -23.95
CA ILE A 572 19.65 33.24 -23.41
C ILE A 572 18.86 33.51 -22.12
N LYS A 573 17.56 33.19 -22.09
CA LYS A 573 16.74 33.31 -20.86
C LYS A 573 17.29 32.43 -19.74
N PHE A 574 17.66 31.19 -20.03
CA PHE A 574 18.28 30.25 -19.08
C PHE A 574 19.55 30.83 -18.47
N ASN A 575 20.47 31.29 -19.33
CA ASN A 575 21.71 31.90 -18.88
C ASN A 575 21.46 33.14 -18.02
N GLY A 576 20.37 33.86 -18.26
CA GLY A 576 20.01 35.05 -17.48
C GLY A 576 19.61 34.75 -16.04
N TYR A 577 18.75 33.75 -15.80
CA TYR A 577 18.45 33.40 -14.40
C TYR A 577 19.63 32.72 -13.69
N VAL A 578 20.47 31.95 -14.39
CA VAL A 578 21.73 31.44 -13.81
C VAL A 578 22.63 32.59 -13.36
N LEU A 579 22.76 33.62 -14.18
CA LEU A 579 23.53 34.82 -13.86
C LEU A 579 22.94 35.57 -12.67
N ASP A 580 21.61 35.69 -12.60
CA ASP A 580 20.91 36.33 -11.50
C ASP A 580 21.07 35.58 -10.18
N THR A 581 20.96 34.24 -10.17
CA THR A 581 21.25 33.42 -8.98
C THR A 581 22.70 33.62 -8.53
N CYS A 582 23.65 33.70 -9.47
CA CYS A 582 25.04 34.01 -9.15
C CYS A 582 25.25 35.45 -8.65
N ASN A 583 24.47 36.40 -9.16
CA ASN A 583 24.47 37.79 -8.74
C ASN A 583 23.96 37.96 -7.30
N LEU A 584 22.93 37.20 -6.93
CA LEU A 584 22.38 37.13 -5.59
C LEU A 584 23.38 36.53 -4.60
N LEU A 585 23.89 35.32 -4.89
CA LEU A 585 24.70 34.56 -3.93
C LEU A 585 26.17 35.01 -3.86
N TRP A 586 26.82 35.27 -5.00
CA TRP A 586 28.29 35.37 -5.08
C TRP A 586 28.85 36.71 -5.54
N ARG A 587 28.27 37.32 -6.60
CA ARG A 587 28.83 38.54 -7.22
C ARG A 587 28.44 39.83 -6.49
N ASN A 588 27.52 39.77 -5.52
CA ASN A 588 26.96 40.95 -4.84
C ASN A 588 26.43 41.98 -5.85
N ARG A 589 25.66 41.52 -6.83
CA ARG A 589 24.99 42.33 -7.87
C ARG A 589 23.50 41.99 -7.98
N ALA A 590 22.88 41.65 -6.84
CA ALA A 590 21.47 41.28 -6.76
C ALA A 590 20.54 42.31 -7.44
N LEU A 591 19.50 41.81 -8.11
CA LEU A 591 18.45 42.59 -8.78
C LEU A 591 18.97 43.54 -9.88
N ASN A 592 20.17 43.31 -10.40
CA ASN A 592 20.71 44.09 -11.51
C ASN A 592 20.04 43.70 -12.83
N SER A 593 19.45 44.66 -13.52
CA SER A 593 18.88 44.50 -14.88
C SER A 593 19.65 45.25 -15.96
N SER A 594 20.79 45.89 -15.61
CA SER A 594 21.59 46.68 -16.56
C SER A 594 22.57 45.87 -17.40
N ASP A 595 22.95 44.67 -16.96
CA ASP A 595 23.85 43.79 -17.71
C ASP A 595 23.07 43.11 -18.85
N LEU A 596 23.67 43.00 -20.06
CA LEU A 596 23.07 42.41 -21.28
C LEU A 596 22.39 41.04 -21.09
N ASN A 597 22.85 40.26 -20.12
CA ASN A 597 22.36 38.91 -19.85
C ASN A 597 21.61 38.81 -18.51
N ALA A 598 21.50 39.86 -17.70
CA ALA A 598 20.83 39.79 -16.39
C ALA A 598 19.36 40.18 -16.52
N LEU A 599 18.47 39.47 -15.82
CA LEU A 599 17.03 39.71 -15.86
C LEU A 599 16.52 40.44 -14.62
N GLY A 600 17.39 40.73 -13.64
CA GLY A 600 17.03 41.40 -12.40
C GLY A 600 16.04 40.61 -11.54
N CYS A 601 16.00 39.28 -11.68
CA CYS A 601 15.03 38.40 -11.01
C CYS A 601 13.55 38.73 -11.33
N LEU A 602 13.28 39.38 -12.47
CA LEU A 602 11.96 39.91 -12.87
C LEU A 602 11.36 40.94 -11.89
N VAL A 603 12.17 41.51 -11.00
CA VAL A 603 11.69 42.56 -10.09
C VAL A 603 11.65 43.89 -10.84
N PRO A 604 10.51 44.61 -10.86
CA PRO A 604 10.42 45.91 -11.52
C PRO A 604 11.42 46.92 -10.94
N ALA A 605 12.01 47.75 -11.80
CA ALA A 605 13.00 48.75 -11.39
C ALA A 605 12.44 49.73 -10.33
N GLU A 606 11.15 50.08 -10.44
CA GLU A 606 10.45 50.91 -9.45
C GLU A 606 10.45 50.27 -8.06
N THR A 607 10.22 48.95 -7.98
CA THR A 607 10.27 48.21 -6.72
C THR A 607 11.69 48.17 -6.16
N VAL A 608 12.71 47.95 -7.00
CA VAL A 608 14.12 47.96 -6.57
C VAL A 608 14.52 49.34 -6.02
N THR A 609 14.10 50.44 -6.67
CA THR A 609 14.39 51.80 -6.20
C THR A 609 13.66 52.11 -4.88
N ALA A 610 12.41 51.69 -4.73
CA ALA A 610 11.65 51.83 -3.48
C ALA A 610 12.31 51.05 -2.33
N LEU A 611 12.68 49.78 -2.55
CA LEU A 611 13.39 48.97 -1.54
C LEU A 611 14.76 49.56 -1.19
N THR A 612 15.47 50.09 -2.17
CA THR A 612 16.77 50.74 -1.95
C THR A 612 16.61 51.99 -1.07
N ARG A 613 15.59 52.82 -1.33
CA ARG A 613 15.26 53.99 -0.50
C ARG A 613 14.90 53.59 0.92
N TYR A 614 14.05 52.57 1.08
CA TYR A 614 13.67 52.04 2.39
C TYR A 614 14.88 51.59 3.21
N ILE A 615 15.82 50.87 2.59
CA ILE A 615 17.05 50.41 3.27
C ILE A 615 17.96 51.60 3.63
N GLN A 616 18.03 52.64 2.80
CA GLN A 616 18.78 53.86 3.11
C GLN A 616 18.19 54.58 4.34
N GLU A 617 16.86 54.69 4.42
CA GLU A 617 16.17 55.26 5.57
C GLU A 617 16.40 54.42 6.84
N LEU A 618 16.29 53.09 6.75
CA LEU A 618 16.60 52.18 7.86
C LEU A 618 18.03 52.32 8.37
N ASN A 619 19.01 52.46 7.47
CA ASN A 619 20.40 52.69 7.87
C ASN A 619 20.57 54.00 8.66
N GLY A 620 19.81 55.04 8.31
CA GLY A 620 19.77 56.30 9.06
C GLY A 620 19.26 56.08 10.50
N VAL A 621 18.10 55.41 10.64
CA VAL A 621 17.48 55.13 11.95
C VAL A 621 18.36 54.24 12.83
N LEU A 622 18.93 53.16 12.27
CA LEU A 622 19.79 52.23 12.99
C LEU A 622 21.13 52.87 13.39
N GLY A 623 21.65 53.78 12.55
CA GLY A 623 22.84 54.57 12.86
C GLY A 623 22.65 55.45 14.10
N HIS A 624 21.47 56.07 14.25
CA HIS A 624 21.15 56.90 15.41
C HIS A 624 20.92 56.11 16.71
N ARG A 625 20.31 54.92 16.64
CA ARG A 625 19.99 54.12 17.84
C ARG A 625 21.15 53.34 18.43
N SER A 626 22.20 53.01 17.66
CA SER A 626 23.25 52.08 18.14
C SER A 626 24.47 52.72 18.79
N ASN A 627 24.51 54.05 19.01
CA ASN A 627 25.71 54.76 19.51
C ASN A 627 27.00 54.33 18.78
N GLY A 628 26.91 54.06 17.47
CA GLY A 628 28.05 53.64 16.65
C GLY A 628 28.56 52.21 16.88
N ARG A 629 27.84 51.33 17.58
CA ARG A 629 28.20 49.90 17.72
C ARG A 629 27.95 49.10 16.43
N TYR A 630 26.93 49.43 15.65
CA TYR A 630 26.68 48.84 14.33
C TYR A 630 27.05 49.85 13.22
N LYS A 631 28.33 49.87 12.82
CA LYS A 631 28.83 50.75 11.73
C LYS A 631 28.59 50.20 10.32
N SER A 632 28.07 48.98 10.17
CA SER A 632 27.88 48.37 8.85
C SER A 632 26.62 48.92 8.19
N LYS A 633 26.77 49.72 7.13
CA LYS A 633 25.64 50.18 6.31
C LYS A 633 25.17 49.03 5.42
N PHE A 634 23.90 48.66 5.53
CA PHE A 634 23.33 47.63 4.66
C PHE A 634 23.09 48.18 3.26
N LYS A 635 23.50 47.45 2.24
CA LYS A 635 23.11 47.71 0.84
C LYS A 635 22.16 46.60 0.40
N LEU A 636 21.06 46.96 -0.28
CA LEU A 636 20.10 45.98 -0.83
C LEU A 636 20.82 44.88 -1.60
N VAL A 637 21.77 45.28 -2.44
CA VAL A 637 22.53 44.38 -3.32
C VAL A 637 23.35 43.33 -2.56
N SER A 638 23.78 43.63 -1.33
CA SER A 638 24.55 42.71 -0.48
C SER A 638 23.69 41.80 0.38
N MET A 639 22.39 42.08 0.57
CA MET A 639 21.55 41.33 1.52
C MET A 639 21.32 39.87 1.12
N PHE A 640 21.46 39.54 -0.16
CA PHE A 640 21.27 38.18 -0.67
C PHE A 640 22.55 37.35 -0.75
N SER A 641 23.70 37.98 -0.48
CA SER A 641 25.01 37.35 -0.53
C SER A 641 25.16 36.26 0.53
N LEU A 642 26.14 35.36 0.33
CA LEU A 642 26.51 34.31 1.30
C LEU A 642 26.47 34.78 2.76
N SER A 643 27.00 35.98 3.02
CA SER A 643 27.17 36.55 4.35
C SER A 643 25.92 37.12 4.99
N TYR A 644 24.97 37.62 4.19
CA TYR A 644 23.79 38.34 4.68
C TYR A 644 22.48 37.60 4.43
N ASN A 645 22.48 36.61 3.53
CA ASN A 645 21.31 35.80 3.24
C ASN A 645 20.82 35.13 4.53
N LEU A 646 19.51 35.22 4.78
CA LEU A 646 18.89 34.71 6.01
C LEU A 646 19.23 33.22 6.26
N ALA A 647 19.31 32.42 5.19
CA ALA A 647 19.63 31.01 5.26
C ALA A 647 21.13 30.75 5.55
N LEU A 648 22.02 31.58 5.00
CA LEU A 648 23.46 31.31 4.94
C LEU A 648 24.29 32.13 5.94
N CYS A 649 23.75 33.19 6.54
CA CYS A 649 24.49 34.07 7.43
C CYS A 649 25.04 33.35 8.68
N ARG A 650 24.24 32.47 9.29
CA ARG A 650 24.70 31.66 10.44
C ARG A 650 25.71 30.60 10.02
N ILE A 651 25.52 30.00 8.84
CA ILE A 651 26.45 29.03 8.28
C ILE A 651 27.80 29.68 7.96
N SER A 652 27.77 30.87 7.38
CA SER A 652 28.94 31.69 7.12
C SER A 652 29.77 31.91 8.38
N ALA A 653 29.13 32.25 9.49
CA ALA A 653 29.81 32.43 10.77
C ALA A 653 30.30 31.11 11.37
N ALA A 654 29.53 30.03 11.26
CA ALA A 654 29.96 28.70 11.69
C ALA A 654 31.19 28.23 10.90
N CYS A 655 31.26 28.52 9.59
CA CYS A 655 32.42 28.25 8.76
C CYS A 655 33.65 29.01 9.26
N VAL A 656 33.55 30.31 9.53
CA VAL A 656 34.69 31.08 10.06
C VAL A 656 35.09 30.60 11.44
N LYS A 657 34.13 30.30 12.31
CA LYS A 657 34.41 29.74 13.63
C LYS A 657 35.16 28.41 13.54
N SER A 658 34.75 27.51 12.64
CA SER A 658 35.47 26.27 12.40
C SER A 658 36.91 26.49 11.92
N LEU A 659 37.20 27.61 11.24
CA LEU A 659 38.55 27.98 10.85
C LEU A 659 39.34 28.61 12.01
N GLU A 660 38.68 29.35 12.90
CA GLU A 660 39.26 29.84 14.15
C GLU A 660 39.66 28.65 15.04
N ASP A 661 38.75 27.68 15.24
CA ASP A 661 38.98 26.47 16.04
C ASP A 661 40.17 25.65 15.48
N GLN A 662 40.26 25.48 14.15
CA GLN A 662 41.40 24.81 13.50
C GLN A 662 42.72 25.56 13.70
N ALA A 663 42.69 26.89 13.63
CA ALA A 663 43.91 27.68 13.84
C ALA A 663 44.39 27.59 15.30
N GLU A 664 43.48 27.51 16.26
CA GLU A 664 43.81 27.28 17.67
C GLU A 664 44.39 25.88 17.91
N GLU A 665 43.86 24.85 17.25
CA GLU A 665 44.44 23.49 17.24
C GLU A 665 45.86 23.46 16.66
N ASP A 666 46.12 24.26 15.62
CA ASP A 666 47.45 24.44 15.01
C ASP A 666 48.41 25.31 15.85
N GLY A 667 47.98 25.77 17.03
CA GLY A 667 48.79 26.51 17.99
C GLY A 667 48.78 28.04 17.82
N VAL A 668 47.85 28.59 17.03
CA VAL A 668 47.67 30.04 16.86
C VAL A 668 46.75 30.58 17.95
N THR A 669 47.24 31.44 18.84
CA THR A 669 46.41 32.10 19.86
C THR A 669 45.64 33.28 19.27
N LEU A 670 44.32 33.18 19.20
CA LEU A 670 43.44 34.24 18.71
C LEU A 670 42.97 35.14 19.87
N SER A 671 43.08 36.46 19.71
CA SER A 671 42.69 37.44 20.74
C SER A 671 41.29 38.03 20.52
N ALA A 672 40.70 37.80 19.34
CA ALA A 672 39.39 38.29 18.95
C ALA A 672 38.67 37.24 18.09
N SER A 673 37.36 37.06 18.33
CA SER A 673 36.49 36.18 17.53
C SER A 673 35.54 37.01 16.66
N LEU A 674 35.11 36.43 15.54
CA LEU A 674 34.25 37.06 14.56
C LEU A 674 32.95 37.67 15.14
N PRO A 675 32.70 38.98 14.94
CA PRO A 675 31.37 39.54 15.09
C PRO A 675 30.51 39.23 13.85
N LEU A 676 29.34 38.63 14.06
CA LEU A 676 28.32 38.40 13.02
C LEU A 676 27.83 39.72 12.41
N PRO A 677 27.59 39.83 11.09
CA PRO A 677 27.83 38.88 9.99
C PRO A 677 29.21 39.04 9.30
N VAL A 678 29.67 37.98 8.61
CA VAL A 678 30.99 37.94 7.93
C VAL A 678 31.03 38.91 6.75
N THR A 679 31.77 40.00 6.83
CA THR A 679 31.95 40.92 5.69
C THR A 679 33.42 41.25 5.46
N GLN A 680 33.74 41.78 4.28
CA GLN A 680 35.09 42.23 3.97
C GLN A 680 35.60 43.25 5.02
N ASP A 681 34.75 44.19 5.44
CA ASP A 681 35.10 45.18 6.47
C ASP A 681 35.28 44.54 7.85
N VAL A 682 34.53 43.48 8.16
CA VAL A 682 34.65 42.74 9.42
C VAL A 682 35.90 41.87 9.43
N LEU A 683 36.20 41.14 8.35
CA LEU A 683 37.42 40.32 8.26
C LEU A 683 38.69 41.17 8.36
N THR A 684 38.70 42.34 7.73
CA THR A 684 39.84 43.27 7.83
C THR A 684 40.01 43.89 9.21
N ARG A 685 38.94 44.04 9.99
CA ARG A 685 39.04 44.44 11.41
C ARG A 685 39.45 43.27 12.30
N LEU A 686 38.88 42.09 12.07
CA LEU A 686 39.24 40.87 12.80
C LEU A 686 40.74 40.59 12.70
N ALA A 687 41.33 40.72 11.50
CA ALA A 687 42.77 40.57 11.30
C ALA A 687 43.61 41.64 12.03
N LYS A 688 43.06 42.85 12.26
CA LYS A 688 43.74 43.92 13.01
C LYS A 688 43.62 43.75 14.53
N ASP A 689 42.50 43.19 14.98
CA ASP A 689 42.18 42.98 16.39
C ASP A 689 42.80 41.67 16.95
N GLY A 690 43.66 41.00 16.17
CA GLY A 690 44.37 39.78 16.58
C GLY A 690 43.57 38.48 16.40
N GLY A 691 42.56 38.48 15.53
CA GLY A 691 41.86 37.28 15.05
C GLY A 691 42.45 36.71 13.76
N ILE A 692 41.76 35.75 13.14
CA ILE A 692 42.26 35.04 11.95
C ILE A 692 42.45 35.98 10.75
N SER A 693 43.62 35.92 10.10
CA SER A 693 43.90 36.71 8.90
C SER A 693 43.40 35.99 7.64
N LEU A 694 42.30 36.46 7.06
CA LEU A 694 41.65 35.77 5.95
C LEU A 694 41.17 36.75 4.87
N SER A 695 41.59 36.52 3.62
CA SER A 695 41.19 37.40 2.51
C SER A 695 39.72 37.16 2.11
N TRP A 696 39.05 38.17 1.54
CA TRP A 696 37.64 38.03 1.13
C TRP A 696 37.43 36.96 0.04
N GLN A 697 38.45 36.69 -0.78
CA GLN A 697 38.38 35.64 -1.80
C GLN A 697 38.62 34.26 -1.18
N GLU A 698 39.63 34.12 -0.31
CA GLU A 698 39.89 32.88 0.44
C GLU A 698 38.70 32.47 1.30
N TYR A 699 38.06 33.43 1.97
CA TYR A 699 36.86 33.19 2.77
C TYR A 699 35.77 32.51 1.95
N ARG A 700 35.46 33.11 0.80
CA ARG A 700 34.38 32.63 -0.04
C ARG A 700 34.69 31.25 -0.64
N LEU A 701 35.96 30.97 -0.98
CA LEU A 701 36.38 29.64 -1.43
C LEU A 701 36.26 28.60 -0.31
N LYS A 702 36.84 28.88 0.87
CA LYS A 702 36.73 27.99 2.04
C LYS A 702 35.28 27.75 2.45
N MET A 703 34.42 28.74 2.30
CA MET A 703 32.99 28.59 2.56
C MET A 703 32.31 27.61 1.57
N LEU A 704 32.68 27.64 0.29
CA LEU A 704 32.18 26.64 -0.67
C LEU A 704 32.66 25.24 -0.30
N ASP A 705 33.94 25.08 0.04
CA ASP A 705 34.49 23.79 0.42
C ASP A 705 33.86 23.26 1.72
N TRP A 706 33.58 24.15 2.68
CA TRP A 706 32.87 23.82 3.92
C TRP A 706 31.42 23.40 3.65
N LEU A 707 30.72 24.09 2.74
CA LEU A 707 29.37 23.68 2.33
C LEU A 707 29.39 22.31 1.63
N ASP A 708 30.38 22.07 0.78
CA ASP A 708 30.55 20.81 0.07
C ASP A 708 30.83 19.64 1.03
N SER A 709 31.66 19.87 2.07
CA SER A 709 31.99 18.87 3.10
C SER A 709 30.79 18.53 3.99
N HIS A 710 29.87 19.48 4.19
CA HIS A 710 28.63 19.29 4.96
C HIS A 710 27.42 18.85 4.09
N GLY A 711 27.66 18.48 2.83
CA GLY A 711 26.64 17.91 1.93
C GLY A 711 25.83 18.91 1.11
N SER A 712 26.07 20.23 1.25
CA SER A 712 25.41 21.30 0.50
C SER A 712 26.16 21.65 -0.80
N LYS A 713 26.35 20.64 -1.67
CA LYS A 713 27.24 20.73 -2.84
C LYS A 713 26.76 21.60 -4.01
N GLY A 714 25.47 21.90 -4.07
CA GLY A 714 24.87 22.50 -5.27
C GLY A 714 25.24 23.97 -5.47
N ILE A 715 25.51 24.71 -4.39
CA ILE A 715 26.03 26.08 -4.48
C ILE A 715 27.42 26.07 -5.13
N GLY A 716 28.31 25.20 -4.66
CA GLY A 716 29.65 25.01 -5.24
C GLY A 716 29.58 24.56 -6.70
N SER A 717 28.72 23.59 -7.01
CA SER A 717 28.47 23.09 -8.38
C SER A 717 28.07 24.22 -9.34
N LEU A 718 27.09 25.06 -8.93
CA LEU A 718 26.66 26.20 -9.73
C LEU A 718 27.79 27.22 -9.93
N MET A 719 28.50 27.58 -8.86
CA MET A 719 29.57 28.59 -8.94
C MET A 719 30.72 28.13 -9.85
N ARG A 720 31.17 26.87 -9.70
CA ARG A 720 32.21 26.29 -10.56
C ARG A 720 31.73 26.14 -12.01
N SER A 721 30.46 25.81 -12.24
CA SER A 721 29.89 25.74 -13.59
C SER A 721 29.72 27.13 -14.25
N ALA A 722 29.32 28.15 -13.50
CA ALA A 722 28.99 29.47 -14.01
C ALA A 722 30.19 30.42 -14.12
N MET A 723 31.12 30.39 -13.17
CA MET A 723 32.23 31.35 -13.08
C MET A 723 33.50 30.79 -13.72
N ILE A 724 34.01 31.49 -14.75
CA ILE A 724 35.26 31.11 -15.44
C ILE A 724 36.43 31.00 -14.46
N ASN A 725 36.52 31.91 -13.49
CA ASN A 725 37.61 31.96 -12.52
C ASN A 725 37.56 30.80 -11.50
N LEU A 726 36.42 30.13 -11.35
CA LEU A 726 36.23 28.98 -10.44
C LEU A 726 36.19 27.64 -11.19
N ARG A 727 36.27 27.62 -12.53
CA ARG A 727 36.32 26.38 -13.32
C ARG A 727 37.67 25.66 -13.24
N LYS A 728 38.73 26.35 -12.82
CA LYS A 728 40.13 25.86 -12.80
C LYS A 728 40.67 25.55 -11.40
N ALA A 729 39.88 25.84 -10.37
CA ALA A 729 40.15 25.55 -8.97
C ALA A 729 39.18 24.45 -8.52
#